data_AF-A0A327J7J5-F1
#
_entry.id   AF-A0A327J7J5-F1
#
_cell.length_a   1.000
_cell.length_b   1.000
_cell.length_c   1.000
_cell.angle_alpha   90.00
_cell.angle_beta   90.00
_cell.angle_gamma   90.00
#
_symmetry.space_group_name_H-M   'P 1'
#
loop_
_entity.id
_entity.type
_entity.pdbx_description
1 polymer ?
#
loop_
_entity_poly.entity_id
_entity_poly.type
_entity_poly.pdbx_seq_one_letter_code
_entity_poly.pdbx_strand_id
1 'polypeptide(L)'
;MTQSVNGVNNAGSNKQVKVSRQSELTVRTGESLSVLAHKFGMSQKEFMEWTGLKSANLKAGQKIKLPTATVPSGRGIMAVARDSGMTFADFCKLNNIPKTYTPSKGEIFYVKRGSVQKTSATQPKTPSRAVTAKTVHTKNAQQTKSKATPTKTASRAAKPSPAGVNKMKYGSSYTPDELGKRIYQKSEDYYGAVGKPDFDALLNEINPKNVESVLKSYKNNPKNTSKESLINTLTSEISSDKNKRKAAVMKVYDTLARAKGTPASVRANFAKELDSQFKSIGMVSTSKLDETMNRMMATPSELATKMKSDIDTKSGAIGQSSFQELLSLVNSKNASAVIKSYDKISKGSSLIKDITHEIGNNKDVRKKAVMHIYDSLAKQKNTPPSHRAAFVQELNNQFNSWGMVDTKKMDSMIAGMLRSESVDGAQKASAPKKAVTPKGVKIAPNERYVPKGFEVAVGGKRSVASTGALPSIPINDKGEVIAEVIKFKPSNPNGPLKGKTIMVNAGHGWGENKNFKPGTRATDSNGKTIPEWYKNRNFADQLIKQLSSQGATVVYTAGDAKPVCNAKRKYKADMLISLHCNASSNKDVRGLDVYYAVGSNIGKKFANIAEKHLDTLVSFGKQGGENDHCRTRADNEGQHTSIGILQVNKEKTPSILIEMGYQSNETDLRNIDSANFRQNSMRQVTNAVKEYFNVK
;
A
#
# COMPACT_ATOMS: atom_id res chain seq x y z
N MET A 1 4.64 -33.49 51.00
CA MET A 1 3.50 -33.51 50.05
C MET A 1 4.01 -33.04 48.69
N THR A 2 3.77 -33.81 47.64
CA THR A 2 4.03 -33.42 46.26
C THR A 2 2.80 -32.73 45.66
N GLN A 3 3.00 -31.77 44.76
CA GLN A 3 2.01 -31.50 43.70
C GLN A 3 2.70 -30.91 42.47
N SER A 4 2.42 -31.55 41.33
CA SER A 4 2.94 -31.22 40.01
C SER A 4 2.15 -30.06 39.39
N VAL A 5 2.72 -29.35 38.41
CA VAL A 5 1.97 -28.38 37.59
C VAL A 5 2.11 -28.73 36.11
N ASN A 6 0.98 -29.12 35.50
CA ASN A 6 0.80 -29.38 34.08
C ASN A 6 -0.67 -29.06 33.75
N GLY A 7 -0.97 -28.20 32.77
CA GLY A 7 -2.38 -27.87 32.48
C GLY A 7 -2.66 -26.57 31.70
N VAL A 8 -2.37 -26.57 30.40
CA VAL A 8 -3.13 -25.96 29.27
C VAL A 8 -4.03 -24.71 29.52
N ASN A 9 -3.71 -23.64 28.78
CA ASN A 9 -4.57 -22.59 28.18
C ASN A 9 -5.93 -22.21 28.79
N ASN A 10 -6.14 -20.90 28.98
CA ASN A 10 -7.41 -20.27 28.63
C ASN A 10 -7.20 -18.85 28.04
N ALA A 11 -8.13 -18.38 27.21
CA ALA A 11 -8.01 -17.10 26.50
C ALA A 11 -8.59 -15.93 27.34
N GLY A 12 -7.80 -14.87 27.52
CA GLY A 12 -8.20 -13.68 28.26
C GLY A 12 -7.36 -12.46 27.88
N SER A 13 -7.89 -11.25 28.10
CA SER A 13 -7.24 -10.00 27.73
C SER A 13 -5.84 -9.87 28.35
N ASN A 14 -4.80 -9.72 27.52
CA ASN A 14 -3.41 -9.70 27.96
C ASN A 14 -3.01 -8.36 28.63
N LYS A 15 -3.56 -8.11 29.83
CA LYS A 15 -3.08 -7.07 30.74
C LYS A 15 -1.67 -7.45 31.20
N GLN A 16 -0.66 -6.69 30.78
CA GLN A 16 0.72 -6.87 31.23
C GLN A 16 0.79 -6.81 32.77
N VAL A 17 1.26 -7.89 33.39
CA VAL A 17 1.43 -7.97 34.85
C VAL A 17 2.55 -7.01 35.27
N LYS A 18 2.20 -5.95 36.00
CA LYS A 18 3.15 -4.98 36.52
C LYS A 18 3.87 -5.55 37.74
N VAL A 19 5.12 -5.96 37.56
CA VAL A 19 5.96 -6.49 38.64
C VAL A 19 6.50 -5.34 39.48
N SER A 20 6.22 -5.35 40.79
CA SER A 20 6.81 -4.41 41.74
C SER A 20 8.31 -4.68 41.90
N ARG A 21 9.15 -3.64 41.76
CA ARG A 21 10.62 -3.73 41.86
C ARG A 21 11.11 -3.03 43.11
N GLN A 22 12.06 -3.65 43.81
CA GLN A 22 12.64 -3.13 45.05
C GLN A 22 13.94 -2.38 44.76
N SER A 23 14.26 -1.34 45.54
CA SER A 23 15.55 -0.64 45.48
C SER A 23 16.62 -1.23 46.40
N GLU A 24 16.23 -2.15 47.29
CA GLU A 24 17.10 -2.84 48.24
C GLU A 24 16.49 -4.21 48.57
N LEU A 25 17.34 -5.23 48.75
CA LEU A 25 16.95 -6.52 49.31
C LEU A 25 17.73 -6.80 50.60
N THR A 26 17.17 -7.64 51.47
CA THR A 26 17.83 -8.10 52.71
C THR A 26 18.09 -9.60 52.61
N VAL A 27 19.34 -10.01 52.79
CA VAL A 27 19.79 -11.40 52.77
C VAL A 27 19.13 -12.17 53.91
N ARG A 28 18.40 -13.25 53.58
CA ARG A 28 17.78 -14.13 54.58
C ARG A 28 18.77 -15.16 55.10
N THR A 29 18.49 -15.75 56.25
CA THR A 29 19.22 -16.91 56.78
C THR A 29 19.26 -18.02 55.72
N GLY A 30 20.45 -18.45 55.31
CA GLY A 30 20.66 -19.47 54.28
C GLY A 30 20.68 -18.97 52.82
N GLU A 31 20.46 -17.68 52.53
CA GLU A 31 20.60 -17.16 51.15
C GLU A 31 22.07 -16.92 50.77
N SER A 32 22.54 -17.63 49.74
CA SER A 32 23.86 -17.44 49.15
C SER A 32 23.85 -16.43 47.99
N LEU A 33 25.03 -15.92 47.62
CA LEU A 33 25.20 -15.05 46.45
C LEU A 33 24.65 -15.70 45.17
N SER A 34 24.84 -17.01 45.00
CA SER A 34 24.32 -17.78 43.85
C SER A 34 22.79 -17.73 43.77
N VAL A 35 22.10 -17.96 44.90
CA VAL A 35 20.64 -17.91 44.99
C VAL A 35 20.11 -16.50 44.69
N LEU A 36 20.82 -15.45 45.09
CA LEU A 36 20.44 -14.07 44.79
C LEU A 36 20.69 -13.69 43.33
N ALA A 37 21.86 -14.02 42.77
CA ALA A 37 22.19 -13.74 41.38
C ALA A 37 21.23 -14.42 40.39
N HIS A 38 20.84 -15.67 40.69
CA HIS A 38 19.89 -16.43 39.89
C HIS A 38 18.50 -15.76 39.80
N LYS A 39 18.02 -15.08 40.85
CA LYS A 39 16.75 -14.34 40.84
C LYS A 39 16.70 -13.19 39.81
N PHE A 40 17.87 -12.71 39.37
CA PHE A 40 18.00 -11.65 38.35
C PHE A 40 18.54 -12.17 37.01
N GLY A 41 18.69 -13.50 36.86
CA GLY A 41 19.25 -14.11 35.64
C GLY A 41 20.73 -13.78 35.40
N MET A 42 21.50 -13.55 36.47
CA MET A 42 22.91 -13.16 36.44
C MET A 42 23.81 -14.28 36.99
N SER A 43 25.07 -14.31 36.55
CA SER A 43 26.12 -15.01 37.28
C SER A 43 26.45 -14.28 38.59
N GLN A 44 27.10 -14.99 39.53
CA GLN A 44 27.57 -14.41 40.79
C GLN A 44 28.47 -13.18 40.59
N LYS A 45 29.33 -13.21 39.56
CA LYS A 45 30.23 -12.10 39.20
C LYS A 45 29.44 -10.88 38.70
N GLU A 46 28.56 -11.06 37.71
CA GLU A 46 27.74 -9.97 37.17
C GLU A 46 26.86 -9.33 38.26
N PHE A 47 26.29 -10.14 39.16
CA PHE A 47 25.49 -9.63 40.27
C PHE A 47 26.33 -8.84 41.29
N MET A 48 27.57 -9.28 41.58
CA MET A 48 28.51 -8.50 42.40
C MET A 48 28.90 -7.18 41.74
N GLU A 49 29.20 -7.17 40.43
CA GLU A 49 29.54 -5.97 39.67
C GLU A 49 28.36 -4.98 39.60
N TRP A 50 27.14 -5.49 39.42
CA TRP A 50 25.91 -4.69 39.39
C TRP A 50 25.62 -4.05 40.76
N THR A 51 25.52 -4.86 41.82
CA THR A 51 25.21 -4.39 43.18
C THR A 51 26.39 -3.69 43.87
N GLY A 52 27.61 -3.91 43.40
CA GLY A 52 28.86 -3.38 43.97
C GLY A 52 29.33 -4.10 45.23
N LEU A 53 28.98 -5.37 45.38
CA LEU A 53 29.44 -6.22 46.48
C LEU A 53 30.94 -6.49 46.34
N LYS A 54 31.70 -6.27 47.44
CA LYS A 54 33.15 -6.54 47.50
C LYS A 54 33.50 -7.98 47.86
N SER A 55 32.52 -8.80 48.27
CA SER A 55 32.72 -10.21 48.66
C SER A 55 31.46 -11.02 48.39
N ALA A 56 31.64 -12.32 48.15
CA ALA A 56 30.56 -13.29 48.01
C ALA A 56 30.04 -13.83 49.36
N ASN A 57 30.76 -13.58 50.46
CA ASN A 57 30.39 -14.02 51.80
C ASN A 57 29.32 -13.10 52.39
N LEU A 58 28.06 -13.41 52.10
CA LEU A 58 26.90 -12.65 52.56
C LEU A 58 26.51 -13.06 53.99
N LYS A 59 26.17 -12.07 54.83
CA LYS A 59 25.64 -12.31 56.18
C LYS A 59 24.11 -12.23 56.19
N ALA A 60 23.45 -13.06 56.99
CA ALA A 60 22.01 -12.90 57.24
C ALA A 60 21.73 -11.50 57.81
N GLY A 61 20.65 -10.86 57.36
CA GLY A 61 20.31 -9.47 57.67
C GLY A 61 21.08 -8.41 56.86
N GLN A 62 22.05 -8.79 56.02
CA GLN A 62 22.78 -7.84 55.18
C GLN A 62 21.86 -7.21 54.13
N LYS A 63 21.91 -5.87 54.04
CA LYS A 63 21.17 -5.09 53.04
C LYS A 63 22.02 -4.88 51.78
N ILE A 64 21.43 -5.18 50.62
CA ILE A 64 22.06 -5.08 49.30
C ILE A 64 21.22 -4.12 48.45
N LYS A 65 21.80 -2.97 48.11
CA LYS A 65 21.15 -1.96 47.28
C LYS A 65 21.19 -2.36 45.81
N LEU A 66 20.04 -2.28 45.16
CA LEU A 66 19.88 -2.57 43.74
C LEU A 66 19.96 -1.26 42.96
N PRO A 67 20.79 -1.14 41.91
CA PRO A 67 20.79 0.04 41.05
C PRO A 67 19.43 0.20 40.37
N THR A 68 18.71 1.24 40.77
CA THR A 68 17.35 1.54 40.29
C THR A 68 17.17 3.02 39.95
N ALA A 69 16.30 3.30 38.98
CA ALA A 69 15.86 4.65 38.65
C ALA A 69 14.34 4.69 38.39
N THR A 70 13.72 5.84 38.64
CA THR A 70 12.30 6.11 38.40
C THR A 70 12.07 6.72 37.02
N VAL A 71 10.90 6.48 36.42
CA VAL A 71 10.49 7.15 35.17
C VAL A 71 10.10 8.61 35.45
N PRO A 72 10.81 9.62 34.90
CA PRO A 72 10.49 11.02 35.10
C PRO A 72 9.15 11.42 34.45
N SER A 73 8.46 12.40 35.02
CA SER A 73 7.19 12.89 34.45
C SER A 73 7.39 13.40 33.02
N GLY A 74 6.62 12.86 32.07
CA GLY A 74 6.72 13.20 30.64
C GLY A 74 7.83 12.49 29.85
N ARG A 75 8.65 11.64 30.49
CA ARG A 75 9.65 10.78 29.81
C ARG A 75 9.22 9.31 29.93
N GLY A 76 9.66 8.46 28.99
CA GLY A 76 9.34 7.02 28.98
C GLY A 76 10.52 6.15 29.43
N ILE A 77 10.32 4.83 29.53
CA ILE A 77 11.37 3.87 29.96
C ILE A 77 12.69 3.95 29.18
N MET A 78 12.66 4.32 27.88
CA MET A 78 13.89 4.48 27.10
C MET A 78 14.76 5.66 27.57
N ALA A 79 14.19 6.69 28.20
CA ALA A 79 14.96 7.72 28.87
C ALA A 79 15.77 7.12 30.03
N VAL A 80 15.13 6.31 30.87
CA VAL A 80 15.80 5.62 31.98
C VAL A 80 16.91 4.69 31.49
N ALA A 81 16.71 4.00 30.36
CA ALA A 81 17.75 3.19 29.71
C ALA A 81 18.96 4.03 29.25
N ARG A 82 18.71 5.11 28.49
CA ARG A 82 19.77 6.00 27.96
C ARG A 82 20.53 6.72 29.07
N ASP A 83 19.81 7.33 30.01
CA ASP A 83 20.38 8.06 31.14
C ASP A 83 21.23 7.14 32.05
N SER A 84 21.03 5.82 31.97
CA SER A 84 21.81 4.79 32.68
C SER A 84 22.87 4.08 31.82
N GLY A 85 23.17 4.59 30.61
CA GLY A 85 24.18 3.99 29.73
C GLY A 85 23.88 2.57 29.25
N MET A 86 22.59 2.20 29.14
CA MET A 86 22.13 0.89 28.66
C MET A 86 21.58 0.97 27.24
N THR A 87 21.69 -0.11 26.46
CA THR A 87 20.82 -0.27 25.29
C THR A 87 19.38 -0.53 25.76
N PHE A 88 18.39 -0.14 24.95
CA PHE A 88 16.99 -0.42 25.28
C PHE A 88 16.68 -1.93 25.32
N ALA A 89 17.43 -2.76 24.60
CA ALA A 89 17.29 -4.21 24.65
C ALA A 89 17.77 -4.78 26.00
N ASP A 90 18.93 -4.35 26.49
CA ASP A 90 19.49 -4.79 27.78
C ASP A 90 18.64 -4.29 28.94
N PHE A 91 18.13 -3.06 28.85
CA PHE A 91 17.18 -2.52 29.82
C PHE A 91 15.89 -3.35 29.89
N CYS A 92 15.32 -3.74 28.74
CA CYS A 92 14.14 -4.60 28.70
C CYS A 92 14.42 -5.99 29.29
N LYS A 93 15.58 -6.58 28.97
CA LYS A 93 16.04 -7.88 29.51
C LYS A 93 16.19 -7.82 31.03
N LEU A 94 16.93 -6.84 31.56
CA LEU A 94 17.18 -6.65 33.00
C LEU A 94 15.89 -6.42 33.80
N ASN A 95 14.88 -5.78 33.21
CA ASN A 95 13.62 -5.47 33.88
C ASN A 95 12.52 -6.52 33.68
N ASN A 96 12.81 -7.59 32.91
CA ASN A 96 11.86 -8.59 32.44
C ASN A 96 10.57 -7.98 31.84
N ILE A 97 10.73 -7.10 30.86
CA ILE A 97 9.63 -6.40 30.20
C ILE A 97 9.70 -6.50 28.66
N PRO A 98 8.56 -6.56 27.96
CA PRO A 98 8.54 -6.44 26.51
C PRO A 98 8.91 -5.00 26.08
N LYS A 99 9.43 -4.84 24.85
CA LYS A 99 9.75 -3.53 24.26
C LYS A 99 8.54 -2.58 24.14
N THR A 100 7.33 -3.09 24.33
CA THR A 100 6.04 -2.37 24.32
C THR A 100 5.53 -2.00 25.72
N TYR A 101 6.32 -2.22 26.77
CA TYR A 101 5.88 -1.99 28.15
C TYR A 101 5.62 -0.50 28.46
N THR A 102 4.48 -0.22 29.10
CA THR A 102 4.06 1.15 29.43
C THR A 102 4.17 1.42 30.94
N PRO A 103 5.13 2.26 31.39
CA PRO A 103 5.37 2.50 32.80
C PRO A 103 4.25 3.30 33.47
N SER A 104 4.12 3.13 34.78
CA SER A 104 3.34 3.98 35.67
C SER A 104 4.14 5.23 36.05
N LYS A 105 3.47 6.35 36.40
CA LYS A 105 4.15 7.54 36.93
C LYS A 105 4.90 7.17 38.21
N GLY A 106 6.21 7.42 38.25
CA GLY A 106 7.06 7.05 39.40
C GLY A 106 7.44 5.57 39.49
N GLU A 107 7.11 4.75 38.49
CA GLU A 107 7.51 3.33 38.48
C GLU A 107 9.05 3.18 38.42
N ILE A 108 9.55 2.20 39.18
CA ILE A 108 10.96 1.91 39.38
C ILE A 108 11.43 0.82 38.42
N PHE A 109 12.64 0.99 37.87
CA PHE A 109 13.31 0.06 36.97
C PHE A 109 14.74 -0.19 37.42
N TYR A 110 15.22 -1.41 37.24
CA TYR A 110 16.61 -1.82 37.39
C TYR A 110 17.47 -1.23 36.26
N VAL A 111 18.67 -0.77 36.59
CA VAL A 111 19.56 -0.05 35.66
C VAL A 111 21.03 -0.48 35.82
N LYS A 112 21.91 -0.10 34.90
CA LYS A 112 23.37 -0.32 35.05
C LYS A 112 23.96 0.59 36.14
N ARG A 113 25.06 0.14 36.75
CA ARG A 113 25.76 0.86 37.82
C ARG A 113 26.58 2.04 37.28
N GLY A 114 26.01 3.23 37.37
CA GLY A 114 26.66 4.53 37.08
C GLY A 114 26.22 5.12 35.73
N SER A 115 26.12 6.45 35.58
CA SER A 115 26.53 7.54 36.50
C SER A 115 25.33 8.40 36.97
N VAL A 116 24.94 8.29 38.23
CA VAL A 116 23.88 9.15 38.82
C VAL A 116 24.46 10.51 39.17
N GLN A 117 24.17 11.53 38.35
CA GLN A 117 24.41 12.92 38.72
C GLN A 117 23.44 13.31 39.86
N LYS A 118 23.94 13.94 40.93
CA LYS A 118 23.13 14.28 42.12
C LYS A 118 22.00 15.25 41.76
N THR A 119 20.77 14.76 41.71
CA THR A 119 19.57 15.61 41.76
C THR A 119 19.29 15.99 43.21
N SER A 120 19.79 17.14 43.64
CA SER A 120 19.45 17.76 44.92
C SER A 120 17.93 17.96 45.01
N ALA A 121 17.31 17.55 46.12
CA ALA A 121 15.90 17.79 46.35
C ALA A 121 15.63 19.26 46.66
N THR A 122 14.55 19.83 46.11
CA THR A 122 14.01 21.12 46.53
C THR A 122 12.49 21.02 46.51
N GLN A 123 11.85 21.28 47.64
CA GLN A 123 10.39 21.26 47.77
C GLN A 123 9.76 22.60 47.30
N PRO A 124 8.46 22.60 46.96
CA PRO A 124 7.82 23.76 46.34
C PRO A 124 7.50 24.88 47.35
N LYS A 125 7.57 26.12 46.88
CA LYS A 125 6.86 27.26 47.48
C LYS A 125 6.25 28.14 46.39
N THR A 126 5.08 28.70 46.72
CA THR A 126 4.31 29.65 45.89
C THR A 126 3.97 30.88 46.78
N PRO A 127 3.28 31.93 46.29
CA PRO A 127 3.92 33.21 45.99
C PRO A 127 3.57 34.33 47.01
N SER A 128 4.31 35.45 46.96
CA SER A 128 3.74 36.77 47.26
C SER A 128 4.57 37.93 46.69
N ARG A 129 3.87 39.05 46.45
CA ARG A 129 4.24 40.48 46.27
C ARG A 129 5.70 40.91 46.06
N ALA A 130 6.05 42.03 45.38
CA ALA A 130 5.44 43.04 44.48
C ALA A 130 6.23 44.37 44.69
N VAL A 131 5.83 45.48 44.02
CA VAL A 131 6.25 46.90 44.25
C VAL A 131 7.62 47.27 43.64
N THR A 132 7.80 48.29 42.77
CA THR A 132 6.86 49.21 42.06
C THR A 132 7.46 49.70 40.73
N ALA A 133 6.66 50.38 39.90
CA ALA A 133 7.10 51.04 38.66
C ALA A 133 7.20 52.58 38.78
N LYS A 134 8.02 53.19 37.91
CA LYS A 134 8.03 54.59 37.39
C LYS A 134 9.03 54.57 36.21
N THR A 135 8.74 54.80 34.93
CA THR A 135 7.78 55.68 34.20
C THR A 135 8.23 57.13 34.09
N VAL A 136 8.80 57.50 32.93
CA VAL A 136 8.74 58.85 32.31
C VAL A 136 8.71 58.70 30.78
N HIS A 137 8.01 59.61 30.08
CA HIS A 137 7.99 59.77 28.61
C HIS A 137 9.26 60.50 28.08
N THR A 138 9.51 60.81 26.80
CA THR A 138 8.78 60.68 25.50
C THR A 138 9.84 60.27 24.40
N LYS A 139 9.95 60.66 23.12
CA LYS A 139 9.23 61.53 22.15
C LYS A 139 9.46 61.00 20.70
N ASN A 140 8.94 61.68 19.68
CA ASN A 140 8.97 61.22 18.27
C ASN A 140 10.27 61.52 17.50
N ALA A 141 10.54 60.64 16.53
CA ALA A 141 11.11 60.81 15.18
C ALA A 141 12.01 62.00 14.81
N GLN A 142 13.07 61.69 14.06
CA GLN A 142 13.51 62.48 12.89
C GLN A 142 14.14 61.53 11.84
N GLN A 143 13.86 61.75 10.55
CA GLN A 143 14.69 61.21 9.46
C GLN A 143 15.82 62.20 9.14
N THR A 144 17.05 61.73 8.96
CA THR A 144 18.10 62.51 8.29
C THR A 144 18.82 61.67 7.24
N LYS A 145 18.87 62.22 6.01
CA LYS A 145 19.68 61.67 4.91
C LYS A 145 21.11 62.18 5.06
N SER A 146 22.12 61.33 4.89
CA SER A 146 23.50 61.77 4.65
C SER A 146 23.90 61.46 3.20
N LYS A 147 24.62 62.40 2.57
CA LYS A 147 25.02 62.32 1.15
C LYS A 147 26.11 61.26 0.94
N ALA A 148 26.08 60.62 -0.22
CA ALA A 148 27.26 60.01 -0.81
C ALA A 148 28.08 61.06 -1.58
N THR A 149 29.40 60.90 -1.58
CA THR A 149 30.34 61.53 -2.53
C THR A 149 31.38 60.47 -2.91
N PRO A 150 31.73 60.26 -4.20
CA PRO A 150 32.35 59.00 -4.63
C PRO A 150 33.87 59.03 -4.76
N THR A 151 34.58 58.24 -3.95
CA THR A 151 36.00 57.92 -4.20
C THR A 151 36.11 56.84 -5.28
N LYS A 152 36.71 57.16 -6.44
CA LYS A 152 36.96 56.20 -7.54
C LYS A 152 38.11 55.23 -7.20
N THR A 153 37.91 54.31 -6.27
CA THR A 153 38.79 53.14 -6.14
C THR A 153 38.30 52.06 -7.11
N ALA A 154 39.15 51.62 -8.04
CA ALA A 154 38.78 50.59 -9.01
C ALA A 154 38.47 49.26 -8.30
N SER A 155 37.18 48.92 -8.18
CA SER A 155 36.73 47.72 -7.49
C SER A 155 37.05 46.46 -8.31
N ARG A 156 38.28 45.98 -8.16
CA ARG A 156 38.68 44.62 -8.53
C ARG A 156 37.76 43.65 -7.78
N ALA A 157 36.78 43.10 -8.50
CA ALA A 157 35.65 42.37 -7.93
C ALA A 157 36.07 41.45 -6.79
N ALA A 158 35.59 41.75 -5.58
CA ALA A 158 36.00 41.06 -4.38
C ALA A 158 35.70 39.55 -4.50
N LYS A 159 36.72 38.71 -4.28
CA LYS A 159 36.54 37.26 -4.33
C LYS A 159 35.41 36.87 -3.36
N PRO A 160 34.41 36.10 -3.80
CA PRO A 160 33.26 35.76 -2.96
C PRO A 160 33.72 35.04 -1.69
N SER A 161 33.14 35.41 -0.55
CA SER A 161 33.44 34.76 0.74
C SER A 161 33.09 33.26 0.69
N PRO A 162 33.65 32.42 1.57
CA PRO A 162 33.35 30.98 1.57
C PRO A 162 31.85 30.67 1.62
N ALA A 163 31.08 31.44 2.39
CA ALA A 163 29.62 31.33 2.43
C ALA A 163 28.94 31.77 1.11
N GLY A 164 29.49 32.75 0.39
CA GLY A 164 29.03 33.14 -0.95
C GLY A 164 29.30 32.07 -2.00
N VAL A 165 30.50 31.47 -1.99
CA VAL A 165 30.86 30.33 -2.84
C VAL A 165 29.94 29.13 -2.57
N ASN A 166 29.71 28.81 -1.29
CA ASN A 166 28.77 27.77 -0.88
C ASN A 166 27.34 28.06 -1.37
N LYS A 167 26.86 29.32 -1.29
CA LYS A 167 25.50 29.68 -1.73
C LYS A 167 25.31 29.48 -3.23
N MET A 168 26.29 29.84 -4.05
CA MET A 168 26.24 29.59 -5.49
C MET A 168 26.20 28.08 -5.80
N LYS A 169 27.14 27.32 -5.21
CA LYS A 169 27.35 25.90 -5.50
C LYS A 169 26.27 24.98 -4.92
N TYR A 170 25.92 25.16 -3.66
CA TYR A 170 25.06 24.27 -2.87
C TYR A 170 23.70 24.88 -2.47
N GLY A 171 23.44 26.15 -2.80
CA GLY A 171 22.22 26.85 -2.38
C GLY A 171 22.17 27.16 -0.87
N SER A 172 23.31 27.04 -0.18
CA SER A 172 23.42 27.12 1.28
C SER A 172 24.66 27.91 1.71
N SER A 173 24.64 28.53 2.89
CA SER A 173 25.82 29.14 3.52
C SER A 173 26.97 28.15 3.77
N TYR A 174 26.67 26.84 3.79
CA TYR A 174 27.57 25.76 4.15
C TYR A 174 27.80 24.78 2.98
N THR A 175 28.90 24.04 3.03
CA THR A 175 29.00 22.79 2.27
C THR A 175 27.99 21.76 2.81
N PRO A 176 27.57 20.75 2.03
CA PRO A 176 26.62 19.74 2.51
C PRO A 176 27.15 18.93 3.70
N ASP A 177 28.47 18.79 3.82
CA ASP A 177 29.11 18.05 4.90
C ASP A 177 29.19 18.86 6.21
N GLU A 178 29.59 20.13 6.13
CA GLU A 178 29.49 21.05 7.29
C GLU A 178 28.05 21.14 7.80
N LEU A 179 27.07 21.20 6.90
CA LEU A 179 25.66 21.29 7.26
C LEU A 179 25.17 19.99 7.92
N GLY A 180 25.46 18.82 7.35
CA GLY A 180 25.12 17.53 7.96
C GLY A 180 25.74 17.34 9.35
N LYS A 181 27.01 17.74 9.51
CA LYS A 181 27.72 17.72 10.81
C LYS A 181 27.13 18.71 11.82
N ARG A 182 26.81 19.94 11.41
CA ARG A 182 26.20 20.98 12.26
C ARG A 182 24.79 20.60 12.72
N ILE A 183 23.95 20.05 11.84
CA ILE A 183 22.60 19.59 12.23
C ILE A 183 22.71 18.47 13.26
N TYR A 184 23.58 17.47 13.05
CA TYR A 184 23.79 16.38 14.00
C TYR A 184 24.29 16.89 15.36
N GLN A 185 25.30 17.79 15.36
CA GLN A 185 25.77 18.38 16.62
C GLN A 185 24.63 19.13 17.34
N LYS A 186 23.83 19.91 16.61
CA LYS A 186 22.75 20.71 17.20
C LYS A 186 21.50 19.90 17.61
N SER A 187 21.36 18.66 17.18
CA SER A 187 20.38 17.72 17.78
C SER A 187 20.89 17.13 19.10
N GLU A 188 22.19 16.88 19.24
CA GLU A 188 22.77 16.41 20.53
C GLU A 188 22.87 17.55 21.56
N ASP A 189 23.19 18.78 21.13
CA ASP A 189 23.34 19.96 22.00
C ASP A 189 22.01 20.40 22.67
N TYR A 190 20.85 19.93 22.21
CA TYR A 190 19.54 20.50 22.60
C TYR A 190 18.45 19.50 22.93
N TYR A 191 18.06 19.48 24.20
CA TYR A 191 16.73 19.00 24.59
C TYR A 191 15.64 19.92 23.97
N GLY A 192 14.82 19.35 23.10
CA GLY A 192 13.78 20.06 22.36
C GLY A 192 14.34 20.85 21.18
N ALA A 193 15.27 20.28 20.41
CA ALA A 193 15.93 20.93 19.28
C ALA A 193 14.95 21.44 18.19
N VAL A 194 13.95 20.64 17.81
CA VAL A 194 13.03 20.97 16.72
C VAL A 194 12.09 22.10 17.14
N GLY A 195 12.11 23.21 16.40
CA GLY A 195 11.37 24.41 16.79
C GLY A 195 12.18 25.46 17.54
N LYS A 196 13.49 25.26 17.75
CA LYS A 196 14.42 26.32 18.19
C LYS A 196 14.96 27.09 16.98
N PRO A 197 15.13 28.43 17.05
CA PRO A 197 15.48 29.24 15.88
C PRO A 197 16.77 28.83 15.14
N ASP A 198 17.81 28.39 15.85
CA ASP A 198 19.12 28.08 15.27
C ASP A 198 19.19 26.65 14.68
N PHE A 199 18.56 25.67 15.32
CA PHE A 199 18.37 24.34 14.73
C PHE A 199 17.45 24.41 13.49
N ASP A 200 16.33 25.12 13.58
CA ASP A 200 15.43 25.33 12.45
C ASP A 200 16.13 26.13 11.33
N ALA A 201 17.04 27.07 11.64
CA ALA A 201 17.86 27.75 10.64
C ALA A 201 18.79 26.78 9.87
N LEU A 202 19.38 25.79 10.54
CA LEU A 202 20.15 24.73 9.86
C LEU A 202 19.24 23.83 9.01
N LEU A 203 18.02 23.51 9.46
CA LEU A 203 17.03 22.83 8.61
C LEU A 203 16.56 23.70 7.43
N ASN A 204 16.60 25.03 7.54
CA ASN A 204 16.26 25.97 6.47
C ASN A 204 17.32 26.04 5.37
N GLU A 205 18.57 25.74 5.68
CA GLU A 205 19.68 25.63 4.73
C GLU A 205 19.62 24.35 3.85
N ILE A 206 18.77 23.38 4.22
CA ILE A 206 18.48 22.17 3.42
C ILE A 206 17.60 22.54 2.22
N ASN A 207 18.10 22.33 1.01
CA ASN A 207 17.47 22.70 -0.25
C ASN A 207 17.71 21.61 -1.34
N PRO A 208 17.01 21.66 -2.50
CA PRO A 208 17.11 20.61 -3.51
C PRO A 208 18.50 20.37 -4.13
N LYS A 209 19.45 21.31 -4.00
CA LYS A 209 20.85 21.13 -4.44
C LYS A 209 21.71 20.33 -3.45
N ASN A 210 21.40 20.35 -2.15
CA ASN A 210 22.27 19.77 -1.11
C ASN A 210 21.65 18.60 -0.33
N VAL A 211 20.31 18.47 -0.30
CA VAL A 211 19.57 17.59 0.62
C VAL A 211 20.07 16.14 0.70
N GLU A 212 20.38 15.49 -0.43
CA GLU A 212 20.90 14.13 -0.44
C GLU A 212 22.29 14.02 0.21
N SER A 213 23.20 14.95 -0.10
CA SER A 213 24.55 15.00 0.46
C SER A 213 24.54 15.38 1.94
N VAL A 214 23.61 16.25 2.36
CA VAL A 214 23.39 16.58 3.79
C VAL A 214 22.91 15.36 4.56
N LEU A 215 21.91 14.62 4.04
CA LEU A 215 21.39 13.40 4.67
C LEU A 215 22.47 12.30 4.76
N LYS A 216 23.30 12.16 3.72
CA LYS A 216 24.44 11.23 3.72
C LYS A 216 25.52 11.65 4.73
N SER A 217 25.89 12.93 4.83
CA SER A 217 26.84 13.42 5.85
C SER A 217 26.29 13.27 7.27
N TYR A 218 25.04 13.64 7.52
CA TYR A 218 24.38 13.46 8.83
C TYR A 218 24.44 12.01 9.31
N LYS A 219 24.06 11.06 8.45
CA LYS A 219 24.08 9.63 8.76
C LYS A 219 25.50 9.10 8.94
N ASN A 220 26.45 9.59 8.15
CA ASN A 220 27.84 9.13 8.17
C ASN A 220 28.74 9.88 9.15
N ASN A 221 28.23 10.88 9.87
CA ASN A 221 28.98 11.66 10.87
C ASN A 221 29.73 10.71 11.83
N PRO A 222 31.05 10.93 12.09
CA PRO A 222 31.82 10.09 13.01
C PRO A 222 31.21 9.96 14.41
N LYS A 223 30.52 11.00 14.91
CA LYS A 223 29.82 10.96 16.21
C LYS A 223 28.51 10.16 16.15
N ASN A 224 27.87 10.08 14.98
CA ASN A 224 26.67 9.27 14.74
C ASN A 224 27.08 7.79 14.60
N THR A 225 27.36 7.12 15.71
CA THR A 225 27.81 5.72 15.77
C THR A 225 26.69 4.74 15.43
N SER A 226 25.45 5.05 15.78
CA SER A 226 24.24 4.28 15.45
C SER A 226 23.83 4.33 13.97
N LYS A 227 24.40 5.26 13.19
CA LYS A 227 24.00 5.57 11.80
C LYS A 227 22.51 5.92 11.70
N GLU A 228 22.02 6.62 12.72
CA GLU A 228 20.67 7.15 12.82
C GLU A 228 20.39 8.16 11.69
N SER A 229 19.18 8.15 11.15
CA SER A 229 18.77 9.11 10.13
C SER A 229 18.27 10.41 10.76
N LEU A 230 18.34 11.51 10.00
CA LEU A 230 17.73 12.78 10.40
C LEU A 230 16.21 12.63 10.61
N ILE A 231 15.55 11.69 9.92
CA ILE A 231 14.11 11.45 10.12
C ILE A 231 13.85 10.78 11.48
N ASN A 232 14.65 9.79 11.89
CA ASN A 232 14.54 9.21 13.22
C ASN A 232 14.73 10.27 14.30
N THR A 233 15.79 11.08 14.22
CA THR A 233 16.06 12.12 15.22
C THR A 233 14.93 13.16 15.28
N LEU A 234 14.49 13.69 14.13
CA LEU A 234 13.38 14.65 14.06
C LEU A 234 12.05 14.09 14.58
N THR A 235 11.80 12.77 14.48
CA THR A 235 10.60 12.16 15.07
C THR A 235 10.74 11.83 16.55
N SER A 236 11.94 11.42 16.98
CA SER A 236 12.24 10.93 18.34
C SER A 236 12.44 12.03 19.38
N GLU A 237 12.50 13.30 18.98
CA GLU A 237 12.65 14.44 19.88
C GLU A 237 11.35 14.74 20.66
N ILE A 238 10.99 13.84 21.60
CA ILE A 238 9.72 13.83 22.35
C ILE A 238 9.39 15.11 23.13
N SER A 239 10.44 15.85 23.47
CA SER A 239 10.51 17.19 24.07
C SER A 239 10.01 18.32 23.16
N SER A 240 10.08 18.15 21.84
CA SER A 240 9.63 19.12 20.84
C SER A 240 8.17 18.91 20.47
N ASP A 241 7.48 19.99 20.10
CA ASP A 241 6.09 19.91 19.65
C ASP A 241 5.90 18.90 18.49
N LYS A 242 4.81 18.15 18.58
CA LYS A 242 4.40 17.10 17.64
C LYS A 242 4.17 17.65 16.23
N ASN A 243 3.59 18.84 16.10
CA ASN A 243 3.29 19.42 14.79
C ASN A 243 4.55 20.04 14.16
N LYS A 244 5.41 20.71 14.95
CA LYS A 244 6.74 21.15 14.52
C LYS A 244 7.62 19.98 14.04
N ARG A 245 7.65 18.86 14.78
CA ARG A 245 8.35 17.63 14.34
C ARG A 245 7.85 17.10 13.01
N LYS A 246 6.53 16.97 12.84
CA LYS A 246 5.94 16.57 11.54
C LYS A 246 6.29 17.54 10.42
N ALA A 247 6.24 18.85 10.67
CA ALA A 247 6.60 19.87 9.70
C ALA A 247 8.08 19.79 9.29
N ALA A 248 8.99 19.57 10.23
CA ALA A 248 10.42 19.36 9.96
C ALA A 248 10.67 18.11 9.11
N VAL A 249 10.06 16.97 9.47
CA VAL A 249 10.14 15.71 8.70
C VAL A 249 9.60 15.89 7.27
N MET A 250 8.41 16.49 7.12
CA MET A 250 7.81 16.75 5.81
C MET A 250 8.63 17.77 5.00
N LYS A 251 9.27 18.76 5.62
CA LYS A 251 10.18 19.69 4.93
C LYS A 251 11.39 18.97 4.33
N VAL A 252 12.01 18.07 5.09
CA VAL A 252 13.14 17.25 4.59
C VAL A 252 12.68 16.33 3.47
N TYR A 253 11.55 15.63 3.65
CA TYR A 253 10.94 14.76 2.63
C TYR A 253 10.63 15.53 1.34
N ASP A 254 9.88 16.63 1.42
CA ASP A 254 9.44 17.41 0.26
C ASP A 254 10.62 18.03 -0.50
N THR A 255 11.71 18.33 0.20
CA THR A 255 12.94 18.85 -0.41
C THR A 255 13.70 17.76 -1.17
N LEU A 256 13.78 16.55 -0.62
CA LEU A 256 14.31 15.39 -1.34
C LEU A 256 13.40 14.99 -2.52
N ALA A 257 12.08 15.03 -2.35
CA ALA A 257 11.10 14.74 -3.40
C ALA A 257 11.25 15.71 -4.59
N ARG A 258 11.39 17.01 -4.32
CA ARG A 258 11.72 18.02 -5.36
C ARG A 258 13.04 17.73 -6.07
N ALA A 259 14.09 17.38 -5.32
CA ALA A 259 15.39 17.03 -5.87
C ALA A 259 15.31 15.80 -6.79
N LYS A 260 14.63 14.74 -6.36
CA LYS A 260 14.58 13.43 -7.04
C LYS A 260 13.45 13.28 -8.07
N GLY A 261 12.45 14.16 -8.07
CA GLY A 261 11.27 14.07 -8.95
C GLY A 261 10.21 13.06 -8.46
N THR A 262 10.17 12.79 -7.15
CA THR A 262 9.31 11.76 -6.54
C THR A 262 7.81 12.11 -6.67
N PRO A 263 6.94 11.20 -7.13
CA PRO A 263 5.52 11.47 -7.32
C PRO A 263 4.71 11.73 -6.03
N ALA A 264 3.62 12.48 -6.16
CA ALA A 264 2.73 12.84 -5.06
C ALA A 264 2.03 11.63 -4.39
N SER A 265 1.91 10.49 -5.07
CA SER A 265 1.42 9.23 -4.50
C SER A 265 2.34 8.69 -3.39
N VAL A 266 3.65 8.75 -3.60
CA VAL A 266 4.65 8.36 -2.58
C VAL A 266 4.58 9.33 -1.39
N ARG A 267 4.43 10.63 -1.64
CA ARG A 267 4.22 11.64 -0.59
C ARG A 267 2.99 11.35 0.26
N ALA A 268 1.87 10.98 -0.36
CA ALA A 268 0.64 10.65 0.35
C ALA A 268 0.81 9.42 1.26
N ASN A 269 1.55 8.40 0.82
CA ASN A 269 1.86 7.23 1.64
C ASN A 269 2.82 7.55 2.78
N PHE A 270 3.89 8.33 2.51
CA PHE A 270 4.84 8.77 3.53
C PHE A 270 4.16 9.63 4.61
N ALA A 271 3.27 10.55 4.22
CA ALA A 271 2.50 11.37 5.15
C ALA A 271 1.53 10.54 6.00
N LYS A 272 0.86 9.53 5.42
CA LYS A 272 -0.01 8.59 6.16
C LYS A 272 0.75 7.76 7.19
N GLU A 273 1.96 7.30 6.84
CA GLU A 273 2.83 6.58 7.79
C GLU A 273 3.36 7.53 8.87
N LEU A 274 3.80 8.74 8.52
CA LEU A 274 4.20 9.75 9.50
C LEU A 274 3.04 10.10 10.45
N ASP A 275 1.80 10.16 9.95
CA ASP A 275 0.62 10.35 10.79
C ASP A 275 0.31 9.16 11.69
N SER A 276 0.53 7.92 11.24
CA SER A 276 0.31 6.72 12.05
C SER A 276 1.31 6.64 13.22
N GLN A 277 2.57 6.96 12.97
CA GLN A 277 3.62 6.94 13.99
C GLN A 277 3.40 7.94 15.12
N PHE A 278 2.66 9.03 14.88
CA PHE A 278 2.28 10.02 15.90
C PHE A 278 0.85 9.82 16.45
N LYS A 279 0.20 8.68 16.19
CA LYS A 279 -1.11 8.29 16.78
C LYS A 279 -0.97 7.30 17.95
N SER A 280 0.15 6.59 18.08
CA SER A 280 0.44 5.76 19.24
C SER A 280 0.83 6.61 20.46
N ILE A 281 0.55 6.10 21.67
CA ILE A 281 0.93 6.72 22.94
C ILE A 281 2.33 6.21 23.35
N GLY A 282 3.29 6.28 22.43
CA GLY A 282 4.61 5.66 22.56
C GLY A 282 5.64 6.26 21.61
N MET A 283 6.77 5.58 21.43
CA MET A 283 7.80 6.03 20.49
C MET A 283 7.41 5.76 19.02
N VAL A 284 7.83 6.69 18.16
CA VAL A 284 7.78 6.57 16.70
C VAL A 284 8.75 5.48 16.24
N SER A 285 8.32 4.62 15.31
CA SER A 285 9.20 3.75 14.53
C SER A 285 9.36 4.32 13.12
N THR A 286 10.58 4.74 12.77
CA THR A 286 10.84 5.33 11.44
C THR A 286 11.20 4.32 10.37
N SER A 287 11.31 3.02 10.64
CA SER A 287 11.90 2.05 9.71
C SER A 287 11.34 2.12 8.28
N LYS A 288 10.01 2.30 8.13
CA LYS A 288 9.36 2.52 6.82
C LYS A 288 9.62 3.89 6.21
N LEU A 289 9.63 4.96 7.02
CA LEU A 289 9.94 6.32 6.58
C LEU A 289 11.37 6.38 6.05
N ASP A 290 12.31 5.77 6.78
CA ASP A 290 13.69 5.61 6.37
C ASP A 290 13.82 4.74 5.12
N GLU A 291 13.06 3.64 5.01
CA GLU A 291 13.05 2.82 3.81
C GLU A 291 12.60 3.64 2.57
N THR A 292 11.52 4.42 2.68
CA THR A 292 11.07 5.34 1.62
C THR A 292 12.16 6.37 1.26
N MET A 293 12.78 7.01 2.26
CA MET A 293 13.85 7.99 2.04
C MET A 293 15.09 7.35 1.38
N ASN A 294 15.46 6.13 1.78
CA ASN A 294 16.54 5.37 1.17
C ASN A 294 16.20 4.97 -0.27
N ARG A 295 14.96 4.55 -0.56
CA ARG A 295 14.49 4.30 -1.94
C ARG A 295 14.57 5.57 -2.80
N MET A 296 14.18 6.74 -2.27
CA MET A 296 14.30 8.03 -2.96
C MET A 296 15.77 8.46 -3.20
N MET A 297 16.70 8.05 -2.33
CA MET A 297 18.13 8.34 -2.48
C MET A 297 18.90 7.32 -3.34
N ALA A 298 18.29 6.17 -3.67
CA ALA A 298 18.94 5.09 -4.41
C ALA A 298 19.47 5.55 -5.78
N THR A 299 20.64 5.05 -6.15
CA THR A 299 21.22 5.22 -7.49
C THR A 299 20.41 4.46 -8.55
N PRO A 300 20.55 4.80 -9.84
CA PRO A 300 19.89 4.04 -10.91
C PRO A 300 20.23 2.54 -10.93
N SER A 301 21.44 2.18 -10.47
CA SER A 301 21.88 0.78 -10.34
C SER A 301 21.21 0.05 -9.17
N GLU A 302 21.08 0.71 -8.02
CA GLU A 302 20.37 0.14 -6.86
C GLU A 302 18.86 0.00 -7.10
N LEU A 303 18.24 0.97 -7.81
CA LEU A 303 16.86 0.86 -8.26
C LEU A 303 16.69 -0.33 -9.23
N ALA A 304 17.54 -0.43 -10.25
CA ALA A 304 17.52 -1.54 -11.19
C ALA A 304 17.68 -2.91 -10.50
N THR A 305 18.66 -3.03 -9.60
CA THR A 305 18.92 -4.27 -8.83
C THR A 305 17.73 -4.65 -7.95
N LYS A 306 17.09 -3.68 -7.29
CA LYS A 306 15.86 -3.92 -6.51
C LYS A 306 14.68 -4.32 -7.40
N MET A 307 14.50 -3.69 -8.56
CA MET A 307 13.44 -4.07 -9.50
C MET A 307 13.65 -5.48 -10.07
N LYS A 308 14.89 -5.86 -10.41
CA LYS A 308 15.23 -7.22 -10.88
C LYS A 308 14.99 -8.25 -9.78
N SER A 309 15.49 -7.99 -8.57
CA SER A 309 15.29 -8.86 -7.41
C SER A 309 13.81 -9.02 -7.05
N ASP A 310 12.99 -7.96 -7.13
CA ASP A 310 11.55 -8.06 -6.90
C ASP A 310 10.86 -8.93 -7.97
N ILE A 311 11.20 -8.77 -9.26
CA ILE A 311 10.63 -9.59 -10.34
C ILE A 311 11.05 -11.07 -10.21
N ASP A 312 12.31 -11.34 -9.88
CA ASP A 312 12.85 -12.70 -9.79
C ASP A 312 12.34 -13.49 -8.58
N THR A 313 12.00 -12.81 -7.47
CA THR A 313 11.72 -13.48 -6.18
C THR A 313 10.27 -13.41 -5.74
N LYS A 314 9.41 -12.60 -6.38
CA LYS A 314 8.02 -12.36 -5.94
C LYS A 314 7.02 -12.65 -7.06
N SER A 315 6.21 -13.71 -6.93
CA SER A 315 5.03 -13.84 -7.79
C SER A 315 4.09 -12.65 -7.57
N GLY A 316 3.55 -12.10 -8.65
CA GLY A 316 2.75 -10.89 -8.61
C GLY A 316 3.57 -9.61 -8.46
N ALA A 317 4.90 -9.63 -8.56
CA ALA A 317 5.82 -8.50 -8.29
C ALA A 317 5.28 -7.15 -8.77
N ILE A 318 4.94 -7.03 -10.06
CA ILE A 318 4.57 -5.75 -10.68
C ILE A 318 3.37 -5.07 -10.01
N GLY A 319 2.43 -5.83 -9.45
CA GLY A 319 1.24 -5.32 -8.75
C GLY A 319 1.45 -5.04 -7.27
N GLN A 320 2.59 -5.44 -6.67
CA GLN A 320 2.87 -5.20 -5.27
C GLN A 320 3.21 -3.72 -5.03
N SER A 321 2.82 -3.19 -3.87
CA SER A 321 3.06 -1.80 -3.49
C SER A 321 4.54 -1.43 -3.45
N SER A 322 5.42 -2.38 -3.08
CA SER A 322 6.88 -2.20 -3.09
C SER A 322 7.42 -1.95 -4.51
N PHE A 323 7.03 -2.77 -5.47
CA PHE A 323 7.45 -2.61 -6.87
C PHE A 323 6.82 -1.37 -7.50
N GLN A 324 5.54 -1.08 -7.22
CA GLN A 324 4.89 0.15 -7.68
C GLN A 324 5.57 1.41 -7.14
N GLU A 325 6.10 1.39 -5.91
CA GLU A 325 6.91 2.49 -5.39
C GLU A 325 8.26 2.61 -6.13
N LEU A 326 9.01 1.50 -6.31
CA LEU A 326 10.25 1.48 -7.10
C LEU A 326 10.04 1.99 -8.54
N LEU A 327 9.00 1.49 -9.21
CA LEU A 327 8.57 1.90 -10.54
C LEU A 327 8.30 3.42 -10.58
N SER A 328 7.57 3.96 -9.58
CA SER A 328 7.25 5.39 -9.51
C SER A 328 8.47 6.31 -9.31
N LEU A 329 9.61 5.75 -8.88
CA LEU A 329 10.89 6.47 -8.78
C LEU A 329 11.65 6.48 -10.12
N VAL A 330 11.22 5.71 -11.13
CA VAL A 330 11.74 5.74 -12.50
C VAL A 330 11.04 6.86 -13.28
N ASN A 331 11.60 8.06 -13.20
CA ASN A 331 11.02 9.30 -13.74
C ASN A 331 11.94 9.95 -14.78
N SER A 332 11.51 11.08 -15.36
CA SER A 332 12.23 11.74 -16.46
C SER A 332 13.61 12.33 -16.07
N LYS A 333 14.03 12.26 -14.80
CA LYS A 333 15.40 12.58 -14.37
C LYS A 333 16.36 11.37 -14.44
N ASN A 334 15.87 10.13 -14.41
CA ASN A 334 16.71 8.94 -14.25
C ASN A 334 16.36 7.74 -15.16
N ALA A 335 15.23 7.73 -15.87
CA ALA A 335 14.74 6.56 -16.62
C ALA A 335 15.79 5.93 -17.56
N SER A 336 16.48 6.72 -18.38
CA SER A 336 17.56 6.28 -19.27
C SER A 336 18.69 5.56 -18.52
N ALA A 337 19.04 6.04 -17.32
CA ALA A 337 20.09 5.42 -16.50
C ALA A 337 19.61 4.17 -15.77
N VAL A 338 18.33 4.12 -15.34
CA VAL A 338 17.74 2.93 -14.70
C VAL A 338 17.63 1.80 -15.72
N ILE A 339 17.11 2.07 -16.92
CA ILE A 339 16.97 1.08 -18.00
C ILE A 339 18.35 0.52 -18.37
N LYS A 340 19.34 1.39 -18.67
CA LYS A 340 20.72 0.95 -18.97
C LYS A 340 21.39 0.18 -17.82
N SER A 341 21.04 0.46 -16.56
CA SER A 341 21.56 -0.30 -15.41
C SER A 341 20.89 -1.67 -15.30
N TYR A 342 19.58 -1.75 -15.57
CA TYR A 342 18.81 -2.99 -15.54
C TYR A 342 19.25 -3.93 -16.65
N ASP A 343 19.30 -3.45 -17.89
CA ASP A 343 19.67 -4.24 -19.07
C ASP A 343 21.13 -4.76 -18.98
N LYS A 344 21.98 -4.12 -18.16
CA LYS A 344 23.34 -4.58 -17.85
C LYS A 344 23.37 -5.73 -16.82
N ILE A 345 22.46 -5.77 -15.85
CA ILE A 345 22.43 -6.81 -14.81
C ILE A 345 21.56 -8.02 -15.20
N SER A 346 20.60 -7.84 -16.10
CA SER A 346 19.65 -8.86 -16.58
C SER A 346 20.24 -9.91 -17.54
N LYS A 347 21.46 -9.70 -18.04
CA LYS A 347 22.24 -10.65 -18.88
C LYS A 347 21.43 -11.31 -20.03
N GLY A 348 20.87 -10.51 -20.94
CA GLY A 348 20.11 -11.01 -22.11
C GLY A 348 18.59 -10.93 -21.97
N SER A 349 18.11 -10.18 -20.98
CA SER A 349 16.72 -9.69 -20.91
C SER A 349 16.68 -8.17 -20.82
N SER A 350 15.53 -7.55 -21.06
CA SER A 350 15.34 -6.10 -20.87
C SER A 350 14.39 -5.83 -19.70
N LEU A 351 14.40 -4.61 -19.17
CA LEU A 351 13.41 -4.17 -18.18
C LEU A 351 11.97 -4.36 -18.68
N ILE A 352 11.71 -4.14 -19.98
CA ILE A 352 10.37 -4.37 -20.54
C ILE A 352 10.06 -5.86 -20.62
N LYS A 353 10.98 -6.68 -21.13
CA LYS A 353 10.81 -8.14 -21.25
C LYS A 353 10.51 -8.79 -19.90
N ASP A 354 11.28 -8.46 -18.87
CA ASP A 354 11.06 -8.99 -17.52
C ASP A 354 9.73 -8.50 -16.92
N ILE A 355 9.37 -7.22 -17.14
CA ILE A 355 8.05 -6.69 -16.75
C ILE A 355 6.90 -7.38 -17.51
N THR A 356 7.05 -7.77 -18.79
CA THR A 356 5.97 -8.38 -19.59
C THR A 356 5.79 -9.88 -19.35
N HIS A 357 6.86 -10.58 -18.99
CA HIS A 357 6.88 -12.03 -18.74
C HIS A 357 6.54 -12.42 -17.29
N GLU A 358 6.47 -11.46 -16.35
CA GLU A 358 6.17 -11.73 -14.94
C GLU A 358 4.85 -12.51 -14.74
N ILE A 359 4.93 -13.58 -13.96
CA ILE A 359 3.85 -14.54 -13.71
C ILE A 359 3.19 -14.26 -12.35
N GLY A 360 2.00 -13.67 -12.39
CA GLY A 360 1.16 -13.40 -11.24
C GLY A 360 0.15 -12.28 -11.50
N ASN A 361 0.54 -11.23 -12.24
CA ASN A 361 -0.35 -10.12 -12.55
C ASN A 361 -1.30 -10.34 -13.74
N ASN A 362 -2.35 -9.53 -13.78
CA ASN A 362 -3.12 -9.27 -15.00
C ASN A 362 -2.28 -8.44 -15.99
N LYS A 363 -2.49 -8.67 -17.31
CA LYS A 363 -1.80 -7.95 -18.38
C LYS A 363 -1.89 -6.43 -18.28
N ASP A 364 -3.00 -5.89 -17.77
CA ASP A 364 -3.18 -4.43 -17.65
C ASP A 364 -2.27 -3.79 -16.59
N VAL A 365 -1.81 -4.56 -15.60
CA VAL A 365 -0.78 -4.12 -14.64
C VAL A 365 0.60 -4.12 -15.30
N ARG A 366 0.97 -5.20 -16.00
CA ARG A 366 2.23 -5.26 -16.78
C ARG A 366 2.30 -4.14 -17.83
N LYS A 367 1.22 -3.93 -18.60
CA LYS A 367 1.10 -2.83 -19.58
C LYS A 367 1.20 -1.44 -18.95
N LYS A 368 0.61 -1.20 -17.77
CA LYS A 368 0.76 0.07 -17.03
C LYS A 368 2.22 0.30 -16.62
N ALA A 369 2.93 -0.74 -16.17
CA ALA A 369 4.33 -0.64 -15.83
C ALA A 369 5.22 -0.36 -17.05
N VAL A 370 5.03 -1.08 -18.17
CA VAL A 370 5.73 -0.82 -19.44
C VAL A 370 5.47 0.61 -19.94
N MET A 371 4.22 1.08 -19.89
CA MET A 371 3.90 2.46 -20.26
C MET A 371 4.52 3.49 -19.32
N HIS A 372 4.67 3.21 -18.02
CA HIS A 372 5.36 4.13 -17.10
C HIS A 372 6.84 4.26 -17.45
N ILE A 373 7.53 3.14 -17.73
CA ILE A 373 8.94 3.16 -18.19
C ILE A 373 9.06 3.93 -19.51
N TYR A 374 8.17 3.67 -20.48
CA TYR A 374 8.15 4.39 -21.76
C TYR A 374 7.90 5.88 -21.57
N ASP A 375 6.85 6.29 -20.86
CA ASP A 375 6.46 7.70 -20.69
C ASP A 375 7.52 8.50 -19.92
N SER A 376 8.17 7.90 -18.93
CA SER A 376 9.29 8.52 -18.21
C SER A 376 10.53 8.70 -19.07
N LEU A 377 10.87 7.73 -19.93
CA LEU A 377 11.99 7.86 -20.88
C LEU A 377 11.66 8.84 -22.02
N ALA A 378 10.46 8.77 -22.61
CA ALA A 378 9.98 9.68 -23.64
C ALA A 378 10.01 11.13 -23.16
N LYS A 379 9.61 11.38 -21.91
CA LYS A 379 9.72 12.70 -21.26
C LYS A 379 11.17 13.10 -20.94
N GLN A 380 12.09 12.16 -20.70
CA GLN A 380 13.52 12.48 -20.56
C GLN A 380 14.18 12.84 -21.91
N LYS A 381 13.62 12.33 -23.02
CA LYS A 381 14.19 12.43 -24.38
C LYS A 381 13.40 13.37 -25.31
N ASN A 382 12.46 14.16 -24.77
CA ASN A 382 11.56 15.05 -25.52
C ASN A 382 10.87 14.36 -26.73
N THR A 383 10.55 13.06 -26.60
CA THR A 383 10.06 12.23 -27.71
C THR A 383 8.65 12.66 -28.17
N PRO A 384 8.39 12.85 -29.47
CA PRO A 384 7.10 13.34 -29.96
C PRO A 384 5.91 12.42 -29.61
N PRO A 385 4.73 12.97 -29.25
CA PRO A 385 3.54 12.17 -28.88
C PRO A 385 3.07 11.16 -29.94
N SER A 386 3.41 11.35 -31.22
CA SER A 386 3.14 10.40 -32.31
C SER A 386 3.82 9.04 -32.07
N HIS A 387 5.01 9.02 -31.49
CA HIS A 387 5.76 7.79 -31.22
C HIS A 387 5.09 6.97 -30.11
N ARG A 388 4.47 7.65 -29.14
CA ARG A 388 3.70 7.02 -28.06
C ARG A 388 2.49 6.25 -28.60
N ALA A 389 1.82 6.76 -29.64
CA ALA A 389 0.72 6.06 -30.29
C ALA A 389 1.18 4.73 -30.93
N ALA A 390 2.31 4.76 -31.64
CA ALA A 390 2.91 3.55 -32.24
C ALA A 390 3.37 2.54 -31.17
N PHE A 391 3.98 3.00 -30.08
CA PHE A 391 4.40 2.12 -28.96
C PHE A 391 3.18 1.53 -28.24
N VAL A 392 2.12 2.31 -28.00
CA VAL A 392 0.85 1.81 -27.43
C VAL A 392 0.18 0.80 -28.37
N GLN A 393 0.22 1.02 -29.69
CA GLN A 393 -0.29 0.06 -30.67
C GLN A 393 0.51 -1.26 -30.61
N GLU A 394 1.84 -1.20 -30.59
CA GLU A 394 2.68 -2.39 -30.48
C GLU A 394 2.46 -3.14 -29.16
N LEU A 395 2.45 -2.43 -28.03
CA LEU A 395 2.13 -2.99 -26.71
C LEU A 395 0.72 -3.62 -26.68
N ASN A 396 -0.24 -3.04 -27.38
CA ASN A 396 -1.56 -3.63 -27.53
C ASN A 396 -1.54 -4.88 -28.41
N ASN A 397 -0.77 -4.90 -29.51
CA ASN A 397 -0.63 -6.07 -30.37
C ASN A 397 -0.02 -7.25 -29.60
N GLN A 398 1.11 -7.03 -28.93
CA GLN A 398 1.87 -8.09 -28.22
C GLN A 398 1.18 -8.61 -26.95
N PHE A 399 0.18 -7.88 -26.41
CA PHE A 399 -0.70 -8.35 -25.34
C PHE A 399 -2.11 -8.78 -25.83
N ASN A 400 -2.30 -8.92 -27.14
CA ASN A 400 -3.50 -9.45 -27.80
C ASN A 400 -3.20 -10.61 -28.77
N SER A 401 -1.93 -10.86 -29.10
CA SER A 401 -1.45 -12.07 -29.78
C SER A 401 -1.58 -13.31 -28.89
N TRP A 402 -1.36 -14.49 -29.48
CA TRP A 402 -1.42 -15.78 -28.79
C TRP A 402 0.02 -16.32 -28.60
N GLY A 403 0.47 -16.40 -27.35
CA GLY A 403 1.82 -16.83 -26.98
C GLY A 403 2.42 -16.00 -25.84
N MET A 404 3.75 -16.08 -25.68
CA MET A 404 4.53 -15.10 -24.90
C MET A 404 4.55 -13.74 -25.61
N VAL A 405 4.77 -12.67 -24.85
CA VAL A 405 4.83 -11.29 -25.37
C VAL A 405 6.19 -11.08 -26.06
N ASP A 406 6.26 -11.05 -27.40
CA ASP A 406 7.51 -10.68 -28.07
C ASP A 406 7.79 -9.18 -27.82
N THR A 407 8.93 -8.88 -27.18
CA THR A 407 9.31 -7.52 -26.82
C THR A 407 10.26 -6.87 -27.82
N LYS A 408 10.85 -7.61 -28.78
CA LYS A 408 11.95 -7.13 -29.66
C LYS A 408 11.68 -5.76 -30.29
N LYS A 409 10.44 -5.52 -30.75
CA LYS A 409 10.07 -4.25 -31.39
C LYS A 409 9.87 -3.11 -30.38
N MET A 410 9.35 -3.39 -29.18
CA MET A 410 9.26 -2.42 -28.08
C MET A 410 10.66 -2.10 -27.52
N ASP A 411 11.51 -3.11 -27.35
CA ASP A 411 12.92 -2.97 -26.97
C ASP A 411 13.68 -2.14 -28.01
N SER A 412 13.45 -2.37 -29.31
CA SER A 412 14.04 -1.58 -30.41
C SER A 412 13.60 -0.11 -30.39
N MET A 413 12.33 0.16 -30.08
CA MET A 413 11.82 1.54 -29.90
C MET A 413 12.50 2.25 -28.72
N ILE A 414 12.68 1.56 -27.60
CA ILE A 414 13.39 2.09 -26.42
C ILE A 414 14.89 2.27 -26.70
N ALA A 415 15.55 1.32 -27.35
CA ALA A 415 16.93 1.43 -27.80
C ALA A 415 17.13 2.54 -28.84
N GLY A 416 16.09 2.91 -29.60
CA GLY A 416 16.03 4.14 -30.39
C GLY A 416 16.12 5.38 -29.50
N MET A 417 15.17 5.55 -28.58
CA MET A 417 15.14 6.70 -27.66
C MET A 417 16.39 6.81 -26.77
N LEU A 418 17.02 5.69 -26.39
CA LEU A 418 18.26 5.69 -25.60
C LEU A 418 19.45 6.22 -26.42
N ARG A 419 19.50 5.93 -27.74
CA ARG A 419 20.54 6.36 -28.68
C ARG A 419 20.37 7.78 -29.21
N SER A 420 19.14 8.24 -29.43
CA SER A 420 18.88 9.64 -29.81
C SER A 420 19.30 10.57 -28.67
N GLU A 421 20.29 11.44 -28.89
CA GLU A 421 20.62 12.49 -27.93
C GLU A 421 19.51 13.56 -27.87
N SER A 422 19.55 14.44 -26.87
CA SER A 422 18.50 15.45 -26.67
C SER A 422 18.58 16.51 -27.78
N VAL A 423 17.60 16.49 -28.70
CA VAL A 423 17.50 17.46 -29.79
C VAL A 423 16.90 18.77 -29.26
N ASP A 424 17.77 19.62 -28.71
CA ASP A 424 17.45 21.03 -28.48
C ASP A 424 17.65 21.79 -29.81
N GLY A 425 16.57 21.96 -30.58
CA GLY A 425 16.60 22.64 -31.88
C GLY A 425 15.19 22.93 -32.40
N ALA A 426 14.98 24.13 -32.96
CA ALA A 426 13.65 24.62 -33.32
C ALA A 426 13.28 24.39 -34.80
N GLN A 427 11.98 24.17 -35.03
CA GLN A 427 11.22 24.41 -36.26
C GLN A 427 11.80 23.98 -37.63
N LYS A 428 11.02 23.13 -38.32
CA LYS A 428 10.11 23.64 -39.36
C LYS A 428 8.92 22.72 -39.58
N ALA A 429 7.73 23.30 -39.76
CA ALA A 429 6.53 22.59 -40.16
C ALA A 429 6.20 22.93 -41.62
N SER A 430 5.65 21.97 -42.36
CA SER A 430 5.07 22.18 -43.70
C SER A 430 3.55 22.03 -43.66
N ALA A 431 2.86 22.81 -44.49
CA ALA A 431 1.41 23.04 -44.42
C ALA A 431 0.59 21.99 -45.21
N PRO A 432 -0.71 21.82 -44.93
CA PRO A 432 -1.52 20.71 -45.43
C PRO A 432 -2.15 20.97 -46.81
N LYS A 433 -2.61 19.89 -47.48
CA LYS A 433 -3.53 19.96 -48.63
C LYS A 433 -4.92 19.44 -48.25
N LYS A 434 -5.97 20.19 -48.62
CA LYS A 434 -7.38 19.72 -48.74
C LYS A 434 -7.55 18.99 -50.10
N ALA A 435 -8.65 18.32 -50.46
CA ALA A 435 -9.98 18.14 -49.89
C ALA A 435 -10.38 16.62 -50.00
N VAL A 436 -11.61 16.08 -50.06
CA VAL A 436 -13.03 16.52 -50.23
C VAL A 436 -13.94 15.59 -49.41
N THR A 437 -15.10 16.06 -48.93
CA THR A 437 -16.16 15.21 -48.34
C THR A 437 -17.42 15.11 -49.21
N PRO A 438 -17.81 13.90 -49.66
CA PRO A 438 -19.19 13.53 -49.96
C PRO A 438 -19.91 12.95 -48.72
N LYS A 439 -21.25 13.00 -48.70
CA LYS A 439 -22.08 12.35 -47.67
C LYS A 439 -22.14 10.83 -47.91
N GLY A 440 -22.18 10.04 -46.84
CA GLY A 440 -22.34 8.58 -46.88
C GLY A 440 -21.51 7.89 -45.80
N VAL A 441 -22.15 7.12 -44.91
CA VAL A 441 -21.46 6.47 -43.78
C VAL A 441 -20.58 5.33 -44.30
N LYS A 442 -19.27 5.40 -44.02
CA LYS A 442 -18.35 4.29 -44.29
C LYS A 442 -18.29 3.34 -43.08
N ILE A 443 -18.80 2.14 -43.30
CA ILE A 443 -18.83 0.98 -42.40
C ILE A 443 -17.44 0.29 -42.42
N ALA A 444 -17.03 -0.39 -41.34
CA ALA A 444 -15.75 -1.11 -41.33
C ALA A 444 -15.84 -2.41 -42.18
N PRO A 445 -14.73 -2.95 -42.73
CA PRO A 445 -14.74 -4.13 -43.62
C PRO A 445 -15.24 -5.44 -42.98
N ASN A 446 -15.66 -5.42 -41.72
CA ASN A 446 -15.93 -6.57 -40.87
C ASN A 446 -17.42 -6.65 -40.45
N GLU A 447 -18.25 -5.68 -40.85
CA GLU A 447 -19.60 -5.48 -40.34
C GLU A 447 -20.64 -5.78 -41.42
N ARG A 448 -21.64 -6.61 -41.09
CA ARG A 448 -22.86 -6.81 -41.88
C ARG A 448 -24.08 -6.69 -40.98
N TYR A 449 -25.02 -5.84 -41.39
CA TYR A 449 -26.39 -5.84 -40.90
C TYR A 449 -27.17 -6.96 -41.62
N VAL A 450 -28.07 -7.64 -40.93
CA VAL A 450 -29.00 -8.63 -41.51
C VAL A 450 -30.36 -8.49 -40.83
N PRO A 451 -31.49 -8.43 -41.57
CA PRO A 451 -32.81 -8.35 -40.97
C PRO A 451 -33.17 -9.61 -40.18
N LYS A 452 -33.82 -9.41 -39.02
CA LYS A 452 -34.22 -10.37 -37.97
C LYS A 452 -33.18 -10.66 -36.88
N GLY A 453 -32.35 -9.68 -36.53
CA GLY A 453 -31.67 -9.61 -35.23
C GLY A 453 -30.25 -10.15 -35.15
N PHE A 454 -29.57 -9.83 -34.04
CA PHE A 454 -28.15 -10.13 -33.85
C PHE A 454 -27.85 -11.64 -33.74
N GLU A 455 -26.95 -12.10 -34.60
CA GLU A 455 -26.04 -13.20 -34.30
C GLU A 455 -24.60 -12.69 -34.29
N VAL A 456 -23.87 -12.91 -33.20
CA VAL A 456 -22.44 -12.58 -33.12
C VAL A 456 -21.63 -13.86 -33.37
N ALA A 457 -20.79 -13.83 -34.40
CA ALA A 457 -19.93 -14.95 -34.77
C ALA A 457 -18.97 -15.37 -33.64
N VAL A 458 -18.56 -16.64 -33.66
CA VAL A 458 -17.92 -17.31 -32.51
C VAL A 458 -16.50 -16.81 -32.23
N GLY A 459 -16.40 -15.71 -31.46
CA GLY A 459 -15.14 -15.08 -31.05
C GLY A 459 -15.20 -13.56 -30.79
N GLY A 460 -16.36 -12.91 -30.94
CA GLY A 460 -16.50 -11.46 -30.73
C GLY A 460 -16.09 -10.99 -29.32
N LYS A 461 -15.35 -9.87 -29.24
CA LYS A 461 -14.92 -9.26 -27.97
C LYS A 461 -16.00 -8.33 -27.39
N ARG A 462 -16.08 -8.30 -26.06
CA ARG A 462 -16.90 -7.35 -25.28
C ARG A 462 -16.26 -5.96 -25.30
N SER A 463 -17.03 -4.92 -25.62
CA SER A 463 -16.51 -3.56 -25.90
C SER A 463 -16.36 -2.65 -24.67
N VAL A 464 -16.69 -3.12 -23.47
CA VAL A 464 -17.06 -2.23 -22.35
C VAL A 464 -16.45 -2.63 -21.01
N ALA A 465 -15.36 -1.91 -20.70
CA ALA A 465 -14.76 -1.67 -19.39
C ALA A 465 -13.66 -0.58 -19.49
N SER A 466 -13.05 -0.40 -20.67
CA SER A 466 -11.85 0.41 -20.90
C SER A 466 -12.06 1.83 -21.47
N THR A 467 -13.30 2.21 -21.79
CA THR A 467 -13.63 3.48 -22.49
C THR A 467 -14.13 4.59 -21.56
N GLY A 468 -14.58 4.25 -20.34
CA GLY A 468 -15.29 5.19 -19.44
C GLY A 468 -16.73 5.51 -19.85
N ALA A 469 -17.13 5.20 -21.09
CA ALA A 469 -18.51 5.28 -21.56
C ALA A 469 -19.32 4.04 -21.15
N LEU A 470 -20.62 4.23 -20.89
CA LEU A 470 -21.56 3.11 -20.77
C LEU A 470 -21.78 2.45 -22.15
N PRO A 471 -22.14 1.16 -22.19
CA PRO A 471 -22.51 0.51 -23.44
C PRO A 471 -23.83 1.08 -23.98
N SER A 472 -24.03 1.04 -25.30
CA SER A 472 -25.39 1.11 -25.85
C SER A 472 -26.20 -0.08 -25.35
N ILE A 473 -27.42 0.15 -24.88
CA ILE A 473 -28.35 -0.93 -24.51
C ILE A 473 -28.65 -1.74 -25.79
N PRO A 474 -28.58 -3.09 -25.78
CA PRO A 474 -28.85 -3.88 -26.98
C PRO A 474 -30.32 -3.77 -27.37
N ILE A 475 -30.57 -3.39 -28.63
CA ILE A 475 -31.89 -3.11 -29.19
C ILE A 475 -32.00 -3.85 -30.52
N ASN A 476 -33.01 -4.70 -30.68
CA ASN A 476 -33.23 -5.44 -31.92
C ASN A 476 -33.81 -4.56 -33.05
N ASP A 477 -33.95 -5.14 -34.23
CA ASP A 477 -34.41 -4.50 -35.47
C ASP A 477 -35.83 -3.89 -35.39
N LYS A 478 -36.59 -4.19 -34.33
CA LYS A 478 -37.92 -3.61 -34.05
C LYS A 478 -37.88 -2.44 -33.05
N GLY A 479 -36.71 -2.09 -32.51
CA GLY A 479 -36.59 -1.14 -31.40
C GLY A 479 -36.76 -1.78 -30.01
N GLU A 480 -36.91 -3.10 -29.89
CA GLU A 480 -37.13 -3.79 -28.61
C GLU A 480 -35.81 -4.05 -27.87
N VAL A 481 -35.75 -3.76 -26.57
CA VAL A 481 -34.56 -3.98 -25.72
C VAL A 481 -34.35 -5.46 -25.39
N ILE A 482 -33.18 -6.00 -25.72
CA ILE A 482 -32.79 -7.42 -25.53
C ILE A 482 -31.55 -7.56 -24.64
N ALA A 483 -31.29 -8.75 -24.09
CA ALA A 483 -30.07 -9.01 -23.30
C ALA A 483 -28.77 -8.82 -24.09
N GLU A 484 -27.70 -8.43 -23.39
CA GLU A 484 -26.33 -8.57 -23.88
C GLU A 484 -25.99 -10.07 -23.87
N VAL A 485 -25.53 -10.64 -24.99
CA VAL A 485 -25.15 -12.06 -25.09
C VAL A 485 -23.83 -12.20 -25.85
N ILE A 486 -22.85 -12.92 -25.26
CA ILE A 486 -21.51 -13.08 -25.87
C ILE A 486 -21.03 -14.52 -25.68
N LYS A 487 -20.67 -15.21 -26.78
CA LYS A 487 -20.16 -16.58 -26.76
C LYS A 487 -18.63 -16.63 -26.86
N PHE A 488 -18.00 -17.03 -25.76
CA PHE A 488 -16.55 -17.25 -25.66
C PHE A 488 -16.18 -18.70 -26.00
N LYS A 489 -15.16 -18.87 -26.83
CA LYS A 489 -14.47 -20.16 -27.04
C LYS A 489 -13.65 -20.53 -25.79
N PRO A 490 -13.43 -21.82 -25.50
CA PRO A 490 -12.46 -22.23 -24.51
C PRO A 490 -11.06 -21.72 -24.87
N SER A 491 -10.33 -21.19 -23.88
CA SER A 491 -8.93 -20.78 -24.03
C SER A 491 -7.96 -21.97 -23.88
N ASN A 492 -8.44 -23.10 -23.34
CA ASN A 492 -7.79 -24.40 -23.40
C ASN A 492 -8.81 -25.46 -23.89
N PRO A 493 -8.94 -25.72 -25.21
CA PRO A 493 -9.92 -26.66 -25.75
C PRO A 493 -9.79 -28.13 -25.28
N ASN A 494 -8.71 -28.47 -24.58
CA ASN A 494 -8.47 -29.80 -24.01
C ASN A 494 -8.53 -29.84 -22.46
N GLY A 495 -9.07 -28.78 -21.83
CA GLY A 495 -9.28 -28.75 -20.38
C GLY A 495 -10.42 -29.68 -19.90
N PRO A 496 -10.56 -29.90 -18.58
CA PRO A 496 -11.50 -30.87 -17.99
C PRO A 496 -12.99 -30.66 -18.35
N LEU A 497 -13.41 -29.43 -18.63
CA LEU A 497 -14.77 -29.05 -19.07
C LEU A 497 -14.93 -29.05 -20.60
N LYS A 498 -14.04 -29.73 -21.34
CA LYS A 498 -14.10 -29.87 -22.81
C LYS A 498 -15.51 -30.23 -23.28
N GLY A 499 -16.01 -29.49 -24.27
CA GLY A 499 -17.33 -29.68 -24.86
C GLY A 499 -18.50 -29.10 -24.06
N LYS A 500 -18.32 -28.72 -22.79
CA LYS A 500 -19.38 -28.10 -21.97
C LYS A 500 -19.65 -26.66 -22.39
N THR A 501 -20.92 -26.29 -22.44
CA THR A 501 -21.40 -24.92 -22.67
C THR A 501 -21.99 -24.37 -21.36
N ILE A 502 -21.17 -23.65 -20.59
CA ILE A 502 -21.56 -23.06 -19.31
C ILE A 502 -22.06 -21.64 -19.54
N MET A 503 -23.24 -21.31 -19.02
CA MET A 503 -23.82 -19.99 -19.13
C MET A 503 -23.50 -19.17 -17.87
N VAL A 504 -22.88 -17.99 -18.05
CA VAL A 504 -22.53 -17.07 -16.97
C VAL A 504 -23.34 -15.79 -17.13
N ASN A 505 -24.28 -15.56 -16.23
CA ASN A 505 -25.06 -14.34 -16.18
C ASN A 505 -24.47 -13.40 -15.12
N ALA A 506 -24.16 -12.15 -15.49
CA ALA A 506 -24.06 -11.10 -14.48
C ALA A 506 -25.47 -10.54 -14.28
N GLY A 507 -25.93 -10.52 -13.03
CA GLY A 507 -27.18 -9.87 -12.68
C GLY A 507 -27.16 -8.39 -13.04
N HIS A 508 -28.34 -7.86 -13.37
CA HIS A 508 -28.57 -6.44 -13.64
C HIS A 508 -27.92 -5.88 -14.91
N GLY A 509 -28.12 -4.58 -15.15
CA GLY A 509 -27.65 -3.86 -16.33
C GLY A 509 -27.36 -2.39 -16.01
N TRP A 510 -27.12 -1.56 -17.03
CA TRP A 510 -26.63 -0.19 -16.85
C TRP A 510 -27.64 0.92 -17.21
N GLY A 511 -28.96 0.64 -17.18
CA GLY A 511 -29.98 1.63 -17.54
C GLY A 511 -31.27 1.49 -16.73
N GLU A 512 -31.95 2.60 -16.48
CA GLU A 512 -33.15 2.62 -15.61
C GLU A 512 -34.43 2.07 -16.29
N ASN A 513 -34.31 1.46 -17.49
CA ASN A 513 -35.44 0.80 -18.14
C ASN A 513 -35.76 -0.55 -17.47
N LYS A 514 -36.95 -1.11 -17.73
CA LYS A 514 -37.41 -2.36 -17.11
C LYS A 514 -36.43 -3.53 -17.28
N ASN A 515 -35.65 -3.55 -18.36
CA ASN A 515 -34.88 -4.71 -18.79
C ASN A 515 -33.39 -4.69 -18.39
N PHE A 516 -32.85 -3.53 -17.97
CA PHE A 516 -31.43 -3.33 -17.66
C PHE A 516 -31.19 -2.59 -16.33
N LYS A 517 -32.14 -2.67 -15.38
CA LYS A 517 -32.07 -1.99 -14.08
C LYS A 517 -30.70 -2.15 -13.39
N PRO A 518 -30.18 -1.12 -12.70
CA PRO A 518 -28.83 -1.10 -12.10
C PRO A 518 -28.57 -2.13 -10.99
N GLY A 519 -29.62 -2.72 -10.42
CA GLY A 519 -29.57 -3.47 -9.18
C GLY A 519 -29.49 -2.53 -7.97
N THR A 520 -29.09 -3.07 -6.82
CA THR A 520 -28.84 -2.24 -5.62
C THR A 520 -27.52 -1.45 -5.76
N ARG A 521 -27.20 -0.60 -4.79
CA ARG A 521 -26.09 0.38 -4.88
C ARG A 521 -25.35 0.50 -3.56
N ALA A 522 -24.02 0.57 -3.61
CA ALA A 522 -23.15 0.80 -2.45
C ALA A 522 -22.14 1.92 -2.72
N THR A 523 -21.71 2.62 -1.67
CA THR A 523 -20.73 3.70 -1.76
C THR A 523 -19.33 3.16 -1.47
N ASP A 524 -18.38 3.36 -2.37
CA ASP A 524 -16.99 2.92 -2.19
C ASP A 524 -16.22 3.75 -1.16
N SER A 525 -15.00 3.33 -0.83
CA SER A 525 -14.12 4.03 0.12
C SER A 525 -13.59 5.39 -0.36
N ASN A 526 -13.97 5.83 -1.57
CA ASN A 526 -13.71 7.16 -2.12
C ASN A 526 -14.97 8.05 -2.11
N GLY A 527 -16.09 7.56 -1.57
CA GLY A 527 -17.38 8.26 -1.56
C GLY A 527 -18.20 8.12 -2.85
N LYS A 528 -17.82 7.23 -3.78
CA LYS A 528 -18.49 7.04 -5.06
C LYS A 528 -19.54 5.93 -5.00
N THR A 529 -20.78 6.23 -5.33
CA THR A 529 -21.84 5.23 -5.50
C THR A 529 -21.57 4.33 -6.71
N ILE A 530 -21.43 3.03 -6.46
CA ILE A 530 -21.25 1.96 -7.45
C ILE A 530 -22.52 1.10 -7.49
N PRO A 531 -23.14 0.88 -8.66
CA PRO A 531 -24.27 -0.02 -8.83
C PRO A 531 -23.85 -1.49 -8.91
N GLU A 532 -24.76 -2.37 -8.50
CA GLU A 532 -24.57 -3.82 -8.41
C GLU A 532 -24.11 -4.45 -9.74
N TRP A 533 -24.71 -4.08 -10.88
CA TRP A 533 -24.34 -4.65 -12.19
C TRP A 533 -22.84 -4.56 -12.48
N TYR A 534 -22.17 -3.52 -11.98
CA TYR A 534 -20.73 -3.32 -12.16
C TYR A 534 -19.93 -4.33 -11.31
N LYS A 535 -20.38 -4.61 -10.08
CA LYS A 535 -19.79 -5.61 -9.18
C LYS A 535 -20.01 -7.01 -9.76
N ASN A 536 -21.24 -7.34 -10.15
CA ASN A 536 -21.63 -8.61 -10.79
C ASN A 536 -20.79 -8.90 -12.05
N ARG A 537 -20.62 -7.88 -12.90
CA ARG A 537 -19.79 -7.94 -14.12
C ARG A 537 -18.31 -8.25 -13.81
N ASN A 538 -17.75 -7.73 -12.72
CA ASN A 538 -16.38 -8.02 -12.31
C ASN A 538 -16.19 -9.47 -11.81
N PHE A 539 -17.21 -10.09 -11.20
CA PHE A 539 -17.19 -11.53 -10.90
C PHE A 539 -17.36 -12.36 -12.18
N ALA A 540 -18.32 -12.03 -13.04
CA ALA A 540 -18.57 -12.75 -14.30
C ALA A 540 -17.34 -12.73 -15.24
N ASP A 541 -16.72 -11.57 -15.43
CA ASP A 541 -15.49 -11.42 -16.22
C ASP A 541 -14.30 -12.20 -15.63
N GLN A 542 -14.36 -12.64 -14.36
CA GLN A 542 -13.37 -13.52 -13.74
C GLN A 542 -13.74 -15.01 -13.88
N LEU A 543 -15.03 -15.36 -13.73
CA LEU A 543 -15.53 -16.73 -13.91
C LEU A 543 -15.39 -17.21 -15.36
N ILE A 544 -15.67 -16.35 -16.35
CA ILE A 544 -15.48 -16.66 -17.78
C ILE A 544 -14.05 -17.15 -18.04
N LYS A 545 -13.03 -16.44 -17.52
CA LYS A 545 -11.61 -16.78 -17.72
C LYS A 545 -11.23 -18.14 -17.14
N GLN A 546 -11.82 -18.48 -16.00
CA GLN A 546 -11.51 -19.72 -15.28
C GLN A 546 -12.24 -20.91 -15.93
N LEU A 547 -13.53 -20.77 -16.26
CA LEU A 547 -14.26 -21.79 -17.02
C LEU A 547 -13.65 -22.02 -18.42
N SER A 548 -13.24 -20.96 -19.13
CA SER A 548 -12.59 -21.10 -20.45
C SER A 548 -11.20 -21.74 -20.38
N SER A 549 -10.45 -21.53 -19.30
CA SER A 549 -9.14 -22.18 -19.08
C SER A 549 -9.27 -23.63 -18.62
N GLN A 550 -10.41 -23.99 -18.03
CA GLN A 550 -10.82 -25.39 -17.82
C GLN A 550 -11.48 -26.02 -19.06
N GLY A 551 -11.60 -25.31 -20.19
CA GLY A 551 -12.05 -25.89 -21.47
C GLY A 551 -13.55 -25.83 -21.76
N ALA A 552 -14.32 -25.12 -20.94
CA ALA A 552 -15.71 -24.81 -21.26
C ALA A 552 -15.81 -23.77 -22.40
N THR A 553 -16.79 -23.96 -23.28
CA THR A 553 -17.41 -22.84 -23.99
C THR A 553 -18.23 -22.03 -22.99
N VAL A 554 -18.09 -20.70 -22.97
CA VAL A 554 -18.81 -19.86 -22.00
C VAL A 554 -19.77 -18.92 -22.73
N VAL A 555 -21.04 -18.94 -22.34
CA VAL A 555 -22.07 -18.03 -22.87
C VAL A 555 -22.37 -16.99 -21.80
N TYR A 556 -21.82 -15.79 -21.99
CA TYR A 556 -22.07 -14.66 -21.10
C TYR A 556 -23.43 -14.02 -21.39
N THR A 557 -24.13 -13.56 -20.35
CA THR A 557 -25.30 -12.66 -20.48
C THR A 557 -25.40 -11.55 -19.42
N ALA A 558 -26.10 -10.46 -19.76
CA ALA A 558 -26.66 -9.49 -18.82
C ALA A 558 -27.99 -8.90 -19.33
N GLY A 559 -28.79 -8.37 -18.41
CA GLY A 559 -30.17 -7.91 -18.66
C GLY A 559 -31.22 -8.88 -18.14
N ASP A 560 -32.49 -8.60 -18.48
CA ASP A 560 -33.68 -9.23 -17.91
C ASP A 560 -33.80 -10.76 -18.09
N ALA A 561 -34.54 -11.38 -17.17
CA ALA A 561 -34.73 -12.81 -17.05
C ALA A 561 -35.30 -13.45 -18.33
N LYS A 562 -36.31 -12.84 -18.97
CA LYS A 562 -36.94 -13.42 -20.17
C LYS A 562 -35.97 -13.49 -21.36
N PRO A 563 -35.23 -12.42 -21.72
CA PRO A 563 -34.09 -12.50 -22.65
C PRO A 563 -32.98 -13.49 -22.26
N VAL A 564 -32.59 -13.58 -20.99
CA VAL A 564 -31.59 -14.56 -20.51
C VAL A 564 -32.10 -15.99 -20.71
N CYS A 565 -33.37 -16.29 -20.42
CA CYS A 565 -34.01 -17.58 -20.69
C CYS A 565 -34.05 -17.93 -22.19
N ASN A 566 -34.21 -16.95 -23.07
CA ASN A 566 -34.10 -17.17 -24.50
C ASN A 566 -32.68 -17.58 -24.92
N ALA A 567 -31.65 -16.93 -24.37
CA ALA A 567 -30.25 -17.32 -24.61
C ALA A 567 -29.94 -18.73 -24.04
N LYS A 568 -30.40 -19.06 -22.82
CA LYS A 568 -30.28 -20.39 -22.19
C LYS A 568 -30.76 -21.51 -23.11
N ARG A 569 -31.92 -21.32 -23.75
CA ARG A 569 -32.48 -22.22 -24.77
C ARG A 569 -31.68 -22.22 -26.06
N LYS A 570 -31.42 -21.04 -26.66
CA LYS A 570 -30.74 -20.90 -27.97
C LYS A 570 -29.36 -21.56 -27.98
N TYR A 571 -28.59 -21.39 -26.91
CA TYR A 571 -27.22 -21.90 -26.83
C TYR A 571 -27.09 -23.29 -26.20
N LYS A 572 -28.21 -23.95 -25.84
CA LYS A 572 -28.24 -25.30 -25.24
C LYS A 572 -27.27 -25.46 -24.07
N ALA A 573 -27.34 -24.56 -23.09
CA ALA A 573 -26.40 -24.54 -21.98
C ALA A 573 -26.50 -25.80 -21.09
N ASP A 574 -25.36 -26.45 -20.83
CA ASP A 574 -25.23 -27.57 -19.89
C ASP A 574 -25.50 -27.13 -18.44
N MET A 575 -25.36 -25.82 -18.15
CA MET A 575 -25.43 -25.25 -16.80
C MET A 575 -25.62 -23.73 -16.86
N LEU A 576 -26.30 -23.15 -15.87
CA LEU A 576 -26.42 -21.70 -15.65
C LEU A 576 -25.89 -21.30 -14.28
N ILE A 577 -25.08 -20.24 -14.26
CA ILE A 577 -24.60 -19.56 -13.05
C ILE A 577 -24.94 -18.08 -13.21
N SER A 578 -25.75 -17.54 -12.31
CA SER A 578 -25.99 -16.10 -12.19
C SER A 578 -25.22 -15.55 -10.98
N LEU A 579 -24.74 -14.31 -11.09
CA LEU A 579 -23.88 -13.65 -10.12
C LEU A 579 -24.48 -12.28 -9.74
N HIS A 580 -24.78 -12.10 -8.46
CA HIS A 580 -25.44 -10.93 -7.86
C HIS A 580 -24.70 -10.45 -6.60
N CYS A 581 -25.06 -9.27 -6.07
CA CYS A 581 -24.57 -8.78 -4.77
C CYS A 581 -25.70 -8.15 -3.93
N ASN A 582 -26.22 -8.90 -2.97
CA ASN A 582 -27.38 -8.58 -2.14
C ASN A 582 -27.24 -7.28 -1.32
N ALA A 583 -28.34 -6.76 -0.79
CA ALA A 583 -28.36 -5.67 0.18
C ALA A 583 -29.53 -5.82 1.16
N SER A 584 -29.29 -5.48 2.42
CA SER A 584 -30.27 -5.50 3.50
C SER A 584 -30.40 -4.11 4.15
N SER A 585 -31.57 -3.81 4.71
CA SER A 585 -31.78 -2.65 5.58
C SER A 585 -31.00 -2.79 6.90
N ASN A 586 -30.85 -4.02 7.41
CA ASN A 586 -29.93 -4.33 8.48
C ASN A 586 -28.51 -4.55 7.91
N LYS A 587 -27.59 -3.66 8.26
CA LYS A 587 -26.20 -3.65 7.75
C LYS A 587 -25.30 -4.71 8.38
N ASP A 588 -25.73 -5.36 9.46
CA ASP A 588 -24.97 -6.46 10.09
C ASP A 588 -25.22 -7.80 9.40
N VAL A 589 -26.25 -7.89 8.55
CA VAL A 589 -26.49 -9.06 7.68
C VAL A 589 -25.38 -9.13 6.64
N ARG A 590 -24.71 -10.29 6.60
CA ARG A 590 -23.60 -10.61 5.73
C ARG A 590 -23.54 -12.10 5.39
N GLY A 591 -22.53 -12.50 4.63
CA GLY A 591 -22.37 -13.87 4.12
C GLY A 591 -22.83 -14.02 2.67
N LEU A 592 -22.71 -15.24 2.14
CA LEU A 592 -23.08 -15.58 0.76
C LEU A 592 -24.36 -16.43 0.76
N ASP A 593 -25.19 -16.26 -0.25
CA ASP A 593 -26.40 -17.07 -0.42
C ASP A 593 -26.42 -17.69 -1.83
N VAL A 594 -26.71 -18.99 -1.94
CA VAL A 594 -26.76 -19.74 -3.21
C VAL A 594 -28.19 -20.23 -3.46
N TYR A 595 -28.88 -19.61 -4.41
CA TYR A 595 -30.27 -19.91 -4.71
C TYR A 595 -30.41 -20.95 -5.81
N TYR A 596 -31.34 -21.90 -5.63
CA TYR A 596 -31.82 -22.83 -6.66
C TYR A 596 -33.34 -22.79 -6.77
N ALA A 597 -33.87 -23.11 -7.96
CA ALA A 597 -35.31 -23.17 -8.20
C ALA A 597 -35.97 -24.35 -7.47
N VAL A 598 -37.00 -24.10 -6.65
CA VAL A 598 -37.79 -25.16 -5.99
C VAL A 598 -38.33 -26.19 -7.01
N GLY A 599 -38.24 -27.47 -6.65
CA GLY A 599 -38.49 -28.62 -7.51
C GLY A 599 -37.23 -29.17 -8.20
N SER A 600 -36.25 -28.32 -8.53
CA SER A 600 -35.06 -28.75 -9.28
C SER A 600 -34.08 -29.54 -8.43
N ASN A 601 -34.12 -30.87 -8.53
CA ASN A 601 -33.15 -31.75 -7.87
C ASN A 601 -31.71 -31.53 -8.39
N ILE A 602 -31.54 -31.26 -9.69
CA ILE A 602 -30.23 -30.96 -10.30
C ILE A 602 -29.71 -29.56 -9.92
N GLY A 603 -30.60 -28.57 -9.79
CA GLY A 603 -30.26 -27.24 -9.28
C GLY A 603 -29.86 -27.28 -7.81
N LYS A 604 -30.62 -28.01 -6.97
CA LYS A 604 -30.28 -28.25 -5.57
C LYS A 604 -28.93 -28.94 -5.40
N LYS A 605 -28.66 -29.99 -6.18
CA LYS A 605 -27.34 -30.66 -6.18
C LYS A 605 -26.21 -29.68 -6.50
N PHE A 606 -26.39 -28.82 -7.52
CA PHE A 606 -25.36 -27.85 -7.88
C PHE A 606 -25.19 -26.75 -6.82
N ALA A 607 -26.27 -26.26 -6.22
CA ALA A 607 -26.22 -25.27 -5.15
C ALA A 607 -25.48 -25.79 -3.92
N ASN A 608 -25.81 -26.99 -3.42
CA ASN A 608 -25.11 -27.62 -2.30
C ASN A 608 -23.60 -27.79 -2.56
N ILE A 609 -23.20 -28.14 -3.79
CA ILE A 609 -21.79 -28.24 -4.17
C ILE A 609 -21.14 -26.85 -4.21
N ALA A 610 -21.82 -25.84 -4.77
CA ALA A 610 -21.33 -24.46 -4.81
C ALA A 610 -21.18 -23.85 -3.41
N GLU A 611 -22.12 -24.09 -2.50
CA GLU A 611 -22.02 -23.74 -1.07
C GLU A 611 -20.77 -24.37 -0.45
N LYS A 612 -20.63 -25.70 -0.52
CA LYS A 612 -19.50 -26.44 0.05
C LYS A 612 -18.15 -25.92 -0.42
N HIS A 613 -18.04 -25.48 -1.67
CA HIS A 613 -16.82 -24.86 -2.20
C HIS A 613 -16.66 -23.40 -1.76
N LEU A 614 -17.73 -22.60 -1.71
CA LEU A 614 -17.70 -21.17 -1.35
C LEU A 614 -17.55 -20.92 0.16
N ASP A 615 -18.07 -21.78 1.03
CA ASP A 615 -17.95 -21.66 2.49
C ASP A 615 -16.48 -21.78 2.96
N THR A 616 -15.59 -22.35 2.14
CA THR A 616 -14.13 -22.32 2.37
C THR A 616 -13.50 -20.91 2.33
N LEU A 617 -14.29 -19.86 2.08
CA LEU A 617 -13.86 -18.48 1.94
C LEU A 617 -14.36 -17.54 3.06
N VAL A 618 -15.27 -18.02 3.92
CA VAL A 618 -15.68 -17.32 5.14
C VAL A 618 -14.76 -17.69 6.30
N SER A 619 -14.87 -16.96 7.42
CA SER A 619 -13.92 -17.09 8.54
C SER A 619 -14.09 -18.40 9.32
N PHE A 620 -13.01 -19.17 9.48
CA PHE A 620 -13.03 -20.50 10.11
C PHE A 620 -13.75 -20.56 11.49
N GLY A 621 -14.88 -21.26 11.54
CA GLY A 621 -15.48 -21.80 12.76
C GLY A 621 -15.94 -20.75 13.79
N LYS A 622 -15.72 -21.04 15.08
CA LYS A 622 -16.30 -20.34 16.26
C LYS A 622 -15.96 -18.83 16.38
N GLN A 623 -15.31 -18.21 15.40
CA GLN A 623 -15.00 -16.77 15.38
C GLN A 623 -15.82 -15.97 14.36
N GLY A 624 -16.47 -16.60 13.37
CA GLY A 624 -17.27 -15.88 12.35
C GLY A 624 -18.61 -15.35 12.86
N GLY A 625 -19.18 -15.98 13.88
CA GLY A 625 -20.57 -15.77 14.29
C GLY A 625 -21.57 -16.35 13.29
N GLU A 626 -22.86 -16.38 13.64
CA GLU A 626 -23.91 -17.05 12.86
C GLU A 626 -24.16 -16.47 11.45
N ASN A 627 -23.48 -15.36 11.11
CA ASN A 627 -23.66 -14.58 9.88
C ASN A 627 -22.46 -14.57 8.92
N ASP A 628 -21.32 -15.21 9.23
CA ASP A 628 -20.20 -15.34 8.28
C ASP A 628 -20.20 -16.73 7.63
N HIS A 629 -21.20 -17.00 6.79
CA HIS A 629 -21.43 -18.31 6.15
C HIS A 629 -21.87 -18.18 4.69
N CYS A 630 -21.62 -19.21 3.90
CA CYS A 630 -22.33 -19.49 2.65
C CYS A 630 -23.57 -20.36 2.93
N ARG A 631 -24.72 -20.08 2.29
CA ARG A 631 -25.99 -20.76 2.59
C ARG A 631 -26.77 -21.11 1.32
N THR A 632 -27.08 -22.38 1.06
CA THR A 632 -28.01 -22.77 0.00
C THR A 632 -29.45 -22.43 0.39
N ARG A 633 -30.19 -21.82 -0.54
CA ARG A 633 -31.62 -21.50 -0.38
C ARG A 633 -32.44 -22.00 -1.56
N ALA A 634 -33.65 -22.44 -1.26
CA ALA A 634 -34.64 -22.81 -2.26
C ALA A 634 -35.51 -21.58 -2.57
N ASP A 635 -35.58 -21.16 -3.83
CA ASP A 635 -36.44 -20.05 -4.25
C ASP A 635 -37.82 -20.52 -4.73
N ASN A 636 -38.85 -19.86 -4.18
CA ASN A 636 -40.23 -19.91 -4.65
C ASN A 636 -40.52 -18.66 -5.49
N GLU A 637 -41.27 -18.82 -6.58
CA GLU A 637 -41.43 -17.84 -7.66
C GLU A 637 -41.95 -16.43 -7.27
N GLY A 638 -42.39 -16.23 -6.02
CA GLY A 638 -42.84 -14.96 -5.47
C GLY A 638 -41.81 -14.11 -4.73
N GLN A 639 -40.59 -14.59 -4.43
CA GLN A 639 -39.65 -13.83 -3.58
C GLN A 639 -38.64 -12.94 -4.33
N HIS A 640 -38.15 -13.34 -5.51
CA HIS A 640 -37.15 -12.56 -6.25
C HIS A 640 -37.45 -12.48 -7.76
N THR A 641 -37.74 -11.27 -8.27
CA THR A 641 -38.08 -11.07 -9.71
C THR A 641 -36.94 -11.43 -10.68
N SER A 642 -35.70 -11.52 -10.21
CA SER A 642 -34.54 -11.97 -10.98
C SER A 642 -34.50 -13.49 -11.21
N ILE A 643 -35.16 -14.30 -10.37
CA ILE A 643 -34.95 -15.76 -10.31
C ILE A 643 -35.73 -16.55 -11.38
N GLY A 644 -36.54 -15.89 -12.22
CA GLY A 644 -37.16 -16.50 -13.41
C GLY A 644 -36.15 -17.17 -14.37
N ILE A 645 -34.86 -16.83 -14.30
CA ILE A 645 -33.76 -17.49 -15.02
C ILE A 645 -33.45 -18.93 -14.54
N LEU A 646 -33.72 -19.23 -13.27
CA LEU A 646 -33.50 -20.55 -12.69
C LEU A 646 -34.66 -21.50 -13.01
N GLN A 647 -35.91 -20.99 -12.94
CA GLN A 647 -37.13 -21.79 -13.14
C GLN A 647 -37.24 -22.38 -14.56
N VAL A 648 -36.83 -21.63 -15.59
CA VAL A 648 -36.87 -22.11 -16.99
C VAL A 648 -35.93 -23.29 -17.21
N ASN A 649 -36.48 -24.41 -17.69
CA ASN A 649 -35.78 -25.68 -17.91
C ASN A 649 -35.11 -26.24 -16.64
N LYS A 650 -35.65 -25.96 -15.44
CA LYS A 650 -35.02 -26.35 -14.16
C LYS A 650 -34.82 -27.87 -13.98
N GLU A 651 -35.59 -28.70 -14.67
CA GLU A 651 -35.42 -30.17 -14.68
C GLU A 651 -34.34 -30.66 -15.67
N LYS A 652 -33.79 -29.80 -16.52
CA LYS A 652 -32.87 -30.17 -17.62
C LYS A 652 -31.54 -29.39 -17.61
N THR A 653 -31.47 -28.23 -16.98
CA THR A 653 -30.25 -27.42 -16.84
C THR A 653 -30.01 -27.10 -15.37
N PRO A 654 -28.96 -27.63 -14.70
CA PRO A 654 -28.56 -27.19 -13.36
C PRO A 654 -28.31 -25.69 -13.37
N SER A 655 -29.02 -24.98 -12.50
CA SER A 655 -29.12 -23.52 -12.53
C SER A 655 -29.04 -22.97 -11.11
N ILE A 656 -28.09 -22.09 -10.84
CA ILE A 656 -27.97 -21.37 -9.56
C ILE A 656 -27.81 -19.86 -9.76
N LEU A 657 -28.22 -19.09 -8.76
CA LEU A 657 -27.86 -17.69 -8.57
C LEU A 657 -27.02 -17.60 -7.30
N ILE A 658 -25.94 -16.83 -7.33
CA ILE A 658 -25.03 -16.65 -6.19
C ILE A 658 -25.00 -15.18 -5.81
N GLU A 659 -25.43 -14.89 -4.59
CA GLU A 659 -25.24 -13.60 -3.93
C GLU A 659 -23.84 -13.55 -3.31
N MET A 660 -22.97 -12.71 -3.87
CA MET A 660 -21.53 -12.70 -3.57
C MET A 660 -21.14 -11.92 -2.30
N GLY A 661 -22.09 -11.70 -1.39
CA GLY A 661 -21.95 -10.86 -0.19
C GLY A 661 -22.97 -9.73 -0.15
N TYR A 662 -23.23 -9.20 1.04
CA TYR A 662 -24.15 -8.08 1.23
C TYR A 662 -23.42 -6.74 1.06
N GLN A 663 -23.67 -6.01 -0.03
CA GLN A 663 -23.02 -4.72 -0.29
C GLN A 663 -23.47 -3.58 0.66
N SER A 664 -24.48 -3.83 1.50
CA SER A 664 -24.87 -3.00 2.64
C SER A 664 -23.98 -3.17 3.88
N ASN A 665 -23.23 -4.28 3.98
CA ASN A 665 -22.31 -4.58 5.06
C ASN A 665 -20.87 -4.15 4.70
N GLU A 666 -20.13 -3.55 5.62
CA GLU A 666 -18.81 -3.01 5.30
C GLU A 666 -17.75 -4.09 5.00
N THR A 667 -17.79 -5.23 5.70
CA THR A 667 -16.84 -6.33 5.49
C THR A 667 -17.08 -7.01 4.14
N ASP A 668 -18.34 -7.31 3.82
CA ASP A 668 -18.69 -7.92 2.54
C ASP A 668 -18.48 -6.95 1.38
N LEU A 669 -18.75 -5.65 1.55
CA LEU A 669 -18.43 -4.63 0.54
C LEU A 669 -16.92 -4.58 0.24
N ARG A 670 -16.07 -4.60 1.27
CA ARG A 670 -14.60 -4.69 1.12
C ARG A 670 -14.18 -5.99 0.42
N ASN A 671 -14.87 -7.10 0.66
CA ASN A 671 -14.65 -8.38 -0.03
C ASN A 671 -15.08 -8.31 -1.50
N ILE A 672 -16.29 -7.85 -1.81
CA ILE A 672 -16.80 -7.68 -3.18
C ILE A 672 -15.86 -6.82 -4.03
N ASP A 673 -15.33 -5.72 -3.46
CA ASP A 673 -14.40 -4.84 -4.15
C ASP A 673 -12.93 -5.34 -4.15
N SER A 674 -12.59 -6.35 -3.33
CA SER A 674 -11.29 -7.03 -3.34
C SER A 674 -11.10 -7.95 -4.56
N ALA A 675 -10.04 -7.70 -5.33
CA ALA A 675 -9.66 -8.56 -6.46
C ALA A 675 -9.32 -10.01 -6.02
N ASN A 676 -8.71 -10.17 -4.84
CA ASN A 676 -8.35 -11.49 -4.31
C ASN A 676 -9.59 -12.31 -3.97
N PHE A 677 -10.60 -11.68 -3.37
CA PHE A 677 -11.88 -12.35 -3.09
C PHE A 677 -12.58 -12.76 -4.39
N ARG A 678 -12.67 -11.86 -5.39
CA ARG A 678 -13.23 -12.20 -6.72
C ARG A 678 -12.49 -13.35 -7.42
N GLN A 679 -11.16 -13.41 -7.31
CA GLN A 679 -10.37 -14.50 -7.89
C GLN A 679 -10.54 -15.82 -7.14
N ASN A 680 -10.67 -15.77 -5.81
CA ASN A 680 -10.85 -16.94 -4.95
C ASN A 680 -12.26 -17.51 -5.06
N SER A 681 -13.30 -16.69 -4.96
CA SER A 681 -14.70 -17.12 -5.08
C SER A 681 -14.98 -17.75 -6.43
N MET A 682 -14.59 -17.12 -7.53
CA MET A 682 -14.83 -17.70 -8.86
C MET A 682 -14.01 -18.98 -9.10
N ARG A 683 -12.86 -19.16 -8.42
CA ARG A 683 -12.14 -20.45 -8.43
C ARG A 683 -12.95 -21.53 -7.72
N GLN A 684 -13.55 -21.22 -6.57
CA GLN A 684 -14.40 -22.16 -5.85
C GLN A 684 -15.70 -22.47 -6.63
N VAL A 685 -16.29 -21.50 -7.32
CA VAL A 685 -17.38 -21.76 -8.29
C VAL A 685 -16.88 -22.66 -9.44
N THR A 686 -15.70 -22.41 -10.00
CA THR A 686 -15.12 -23.25 -11.05
C THR A 686 -14.86 -24.69 -10.57
N ASN A 687 -14.41 -24.86 -9.33
CA ASN A 687 -14.24 -26.17 -8.70
C ASN A 687 -15.58 -26.88 -8.48
N ALA A 688 -16.62 -26.16 -8.05
CA ALA A 688 -17.99 -26.68 -7.94
C ALA A 688 -18.57 -27.14 -9.28
N VAL A 689 -18.30 -26.40 -10.38
CA VAL A 689 -18.67 -26.81 -11.74
C VAL A 689 -17.97 -28.11 -12.13
N LYS A 690 -16.67 -28.22 -11.87
CA LYS A 690 -15.88 -29.42 -12.16
C LYS A 690 -16.35 -30.63 -11.36
N GLU A 691 -16.62 -30.47 -10.07
CA GLU A 691 -17.17 -31.52 -9.22
C GLU A 691 -18.58 -31.95 -9.68
N TYR A 692 -19.45 -31.01 -10.04
CA TYR A 692 -20.79 -31.32 -10.54
C TYR A 692 -20.75 -32.20 -11.80
N PHE A 693 -19.81 -31.93 -12.71
CA PHE A 693 -19.57 -32.76 -13.92
C PHE A 693 -18.64 -33.96 -13.68
N ASN A 694 -18.16 -34.19 -12.45
CA ASN A 694 -17.22 -35.25 -12.07
C ASN A 694 -15.92 -35.26 -12.89
N VAL A 695 -15.30 -34.09 -13.08
CA VAL A 695 -14.01 -33.94 -13.79
C VAL A 695 -12.94 -33.33 -12.88
N LYS A 696 -11.69 -33.81 -13.01
CA LYS A 696 -10.55 -33.44 -12.15
C LYS A 696 -9.84 -32.17 -12.58
#